data_AF-A0AAX7V9E9-F1
#
_entry.id   AF-A0AAX7V9E9-F1
#
_cell.length_a   1.000
_cell.length_b   1.000
_cell.length_c   1.000
_cell.angle_alpha   90.00
_cell.angle_beta   90.00
_cell.angle_gamma   90.00
#
_symmetry.space_group_name_H-M   'P 1'
#
loop_
_entity.id
_entity.type
_entity.pdbx_description
1 polymer ?
#
loop_
_entity_poly.entity_id
_entity_poly.type
_entity_poly.pdbx_seq_one_letter_code
_entity_poly.pdbx_strand_id
1 'polypeptide(L)'
;MAYYDSKAELDYVREVENPSHIKLEFVYDPNFKNNVNYSYTAVQIPTDIYKGAPVILNELNWTQALEKVFMENSREDPSLLWQAFGSATGVTRYYPATPWKAPDKIDLYDVRRRPWYIQGASSPKDMVILVDVSGSVSGLTLKLIKASVMEMLDTLSDDDYVNVARFNEKAVAVVPCFSHLVQANVRNKKIFKDAVQQMQAKGTTDYKSGFHFAFNQLLNKTNVPRANCNKIIMLFTDGGEDRAQDVFMQYNWPNKTVRVFTFSVGQHNYDVTPLQWIACTNKGYYFEIRSICAIRINTQEYLDVLGRPMVLAGSEAKQVQWTNVYQDALGLGMVVTGTLPVFNLTMDGNSQNQLILGVMGVDVHLDEIKRLTPRYNLGANGYIFAIDPNGYLLLHPNLQPKVIQIYFIWGYTWTPINGTDYRSNKCYRYGFLAVFASTDGGITRVFPNIAAELWDEDPEPFNSNFYRRSLDNKGYMFRSTLRSCDSHTGAAPRGVFVPSIADVLTDFEHAFVSLADVLIEGFETKESSCVTIQSQFYFTNTTNSYNMLQDCGNCSRLFHAKRIENTNLLFICFYVCCYRHNQQPTVQEENPCEVLNNTRYRKGPTSCFDYSALENTSECGRGHSLQSSIGVLLFIQLTLPLFHLSHMQTL
;
A
#
# COMPACT_ATOMS: atom_id res chain seq x y z
N MET A 1 -8.01 -4.09 -36.51
CA MET A 1 -7.31 -3.14 -35.61
C MET A 1 -6.14 -3.90 -35.00
N ALA A 2 -4.93 -3.32 -35.02
CA ALA A 2 -3.74 -3.97 -34.47
C ALA A 2 -3.29 -3.22 -33.21
N TYR A 3 -2.97 -3.95 -32.15
CA TYR A 3 -2.43 -3.39 -30.90
C TYR A 3 -1.42 -4.38 -30.30
N TYR A 4 -0.50 -3.88 -29.48
CA TYR A 4 0.40 -4.74 -28.72
C TYR A 4 -0.20 -5.06 -27.35
N ASP A 5 -0.51 -6.34 -27.14
CA ASP A 5 -0.89 -6.87 -25.83
C ASP A 5 0.36 -7.19 -25.01
N SER A 6 0.52 -6.50 -23.89
CA SER A 6 1.69 -6.65 -23.03
C SER A 6 1.84 -8.03 -22.40
N LYS A 7 0.78 -8.83 -22.33
CA LYS A 7 0.82 -10.20 -21.79
C LYS A 7 1.03 -11.27 -22.88
N ALA A 8 1.24 -10.87 -24.13
CA ALA A 8 1.28 -11.79 -25.27
C ALA A 8 2.34 -12.90 -25.15
N GLU A 9 3.48 -12.65 -24.51
CA GLU A 9 4.55 -13.67 -24.34
C GLU A 9 4.18 -14.78 -23.35
N LEU A 10 3.22 -14.55 -22.44
CA LEU A 10 2.69 -15.57 -21.54
C LEU A 10 1.67 -16.48 -22.22
N ASP A 11 1.05 -16.00 -23.31
CA ASP A 11 0.04 -16.74 -24.08
C ASP A 11 0.68 -17.70 -25.12
N TYR A 12 2.02 -17.72 -25.26
CA TYR A 12 2.77 -18.47 -26.29
C TYR A 12 2.65 -20.01 -26.24
N VAL A 13 1.93 -20.55 -25.25
CA VAL A 13 1.61 -22.00 -25.19
C VAL A 13 0.38 -22.36 -26.04
N ARG A 14 -0.35 -21.38 -26.61
CA ARG A 14 -1.48 -21.65 -27.51
C ARG A 14 -1.29 -20.96 -28.84
N GLU A 15 -0.77 -21.71 -29.82
CA GLU A 15 -0.83 -21.38 -31.24
C GLU A 15 -2.30 -21.22 -31.67
N VAL A 16 -2.80 -19.98 -31.61
CA VAL A 16 -3.88 -19.52 -32.47
C VAL A 16 -3.41 -18.17 -32.99
N GLU A 17 -3.01 -18.13 -34.26
CA GLU A 17 -2.72 -16.90 -34.99
C GLU A 17 -3.93 -15.97 -34.91
N ASN A 18 -3.92 -15.06 -33.94
CA ASN A 18 -4.85 -13.96 -33.92
C ASN A 18 -4.24 -12.84 -34.79
N PRO A 19 -4.87 -12.45 -35.92
CA PRO A 19 -4.30 -11.52 -36.91
C PRO A 19 -4.14 -10.07 -36.42
N SER A 20 -4.30 -9.81 -35.13
CA SER A 20 -4.24 -8.50 -34.48
C SER A 20 -3.03 -8.28 -33.56
N HIS A 21 -2.19 -9.30 -33.34
CA HIS A 21 -1.01 -9.18 -32.47
C HIS A 21 0.22 -8.65 -33.22
N ILE A 22 0.71 -7.49 -32.80
CA ILE A 22 1.95 -6.90 -33.30
C ILE A 22 3.14 -7.56 -32.58
N LYS A 23 4.12 -8.08 -33.32
CA LYS A 23 5.40 -8.49 -32.74
C LYS A 23 6.34 -7.29 -32.74
N LEU A 24 6.88 -6.95 -31.57
CA LEU A 24 7.76 -5.81 -31.37
C LEU A 24 9.18 -6.26 -31.02
N GLU A 25 10.17 -5.47 -31.43
CA GLU A 25 11.55 -5.58 -30.96
C GLU A 25 11.73 -4.62 -29.78
N PHE A 26 12.32 -5.11 -28.69
CA PHE A 26 12.53 -4.34 -27.48
C PHE A 26 14.02 -4.08 -27.25
N VAL A 27 14.35 -2.86 -26.82
CA VAL A 27 15.71 -2.43 -26.49
C VAL A 27 15.76 -2.10 -25.01
N TYR A 28 16.82 -2.54 -24.32
CA TYR A 28 17.00 -2.20 -22.92
C TYR A 28 17.24 -0.70 -22.75
N ASP A 29 16.40 -0.05 -21.95
CA ASP A 29 16.56 1.35 -21.59
C ASP A 29 16.89 1.49 -20.08
N PRO A 30 18.01 2.15 -19.73
CA PRO A 30 18.44 2.31 -18.34
C PRO A 30 17.52 3.23 -17.50
N ASN A 31 16.82 4.18 -18.11
CA ASN A 31 15.87 5.04 -17.40
C ASN A 31 14.66 4.23 -16.94
N PHE A 32 14.19 3.30 -17.77
CA PHE A 32 13.07 2.41 -17.46
C PHE A 32 13.48 1.13 -16.72
N LYS A 33 14.79 0.82 -16.65
CA LYS A 33 15.36 -0.43 -16.12
C LYS A 33 14.71 -1.68 -16.74
N ASN A 34 14.25 -1.54 -17.99
CA ASN A 34 13.48 -2.57 -18.67
C ASN A 34 13.67 -2.49 -20.20
N ASN A 35 13.25 -3.55 -20.90
CA ASN A 35 13.25 -3.59 -22.35
C ASN A 35 12.00 -2.88 -22.89
N VAL A 36 12.20 -1.81 -23.66
CA VAL A 36 11.12 -0.94 -24.12
C VAL A 36 11.12 -0.77 -25.63
N ASN A 37 9.98 -0.37 -26.18
CA ASN A 37 9.78 -0.02 -27.58
C ASN A 37 9.08 1.35 -27.66
N TYR A 38 9.73 2.31 -28.31
CA TYR A 38 9.24 3.69 -28.47
C TYR A 38 8.34 3.90 -29.70
N SER A 39 8.11 2.88 -30.51
CA SER A 39 7.26 2.99 -31.72
C SER A 39 5.78 2.74 -31.45
N TYR A 40 5.46 2.02 -30.37
CA TYR A 40 4.10 1.61 -30.05
C TYR A 40 3.78 1.75 -28.56
N THR A 41 2.48 1.76 -28.27
CA THR A 41 1.93 1.63 -26.93
C THR A 41 1.66 0.16 -26.57
N ALA A 42 1.82 -0.17 -25.29
CA ALA A 42 1.43 -1.44 -24.75
C ALA A 42 0.04 -1.35 -24.09
N VAL A 43 -0.74 -2.41 -24.23
CA VAL A 43 -2.03 -2.56 -23.58
C VAL A 43 -1.97 -3.68 -22.54
N GLN A 44 -2.41 -3.39 -21.32
CA GLN A 44 -2.66 -4.37 -20.27
C GLN A 44 -4.17 -4.51 -20.09
N ILE A 45 -4.62 -5.77 -20.11
CA ILE A 45 -6.00 -6.15 -19.82
C ILE A 45 -5.96 -7.06 -18.58
N PRO A 46 -6.79 -6.79 -17.55
CA PRO A 46 -6.95 -7.68 -16.41
C PRO A 46 -7.34 -9.10 -16.84
N THR A 47 -6.82 -10.10 -16.14
CA THR A 47 -6.92 -11.51 -16.54
C THR A 47 -8.36 -12.05 -16.56
N ASP A 48 -9.27 -11.43 -15.81
CA ASP A 48 -10.68 -11.77 -15.73
C ASP A 48 -11.57 -11.10 -16.78
N ILE A 49 -11.01 -10.17 -17.57
CA ILE A 49 -11.75 -9.45 -18.60
C ILE A 49 -11.51 -10.11 -19.97
N TYR A 50 -12.61 -10.42 -20.67
CA TYR A 50 -12.54 -11.01 -21.99
C TYR A 50 -12.15 -9.97 -23.05
N LYS A 51 -10.99 -10.17 -23.69
CA LYS A 51 -10.40 -9.26 -24.69
C LYS A 51 -11.31 -9.03 -25.91
N GLY A 52 -12.11 -10.02 -26.29
CA GLY A 52 -13.01 -9.95 -27.46
C GLY A 52 -14.37 -9.30 -27.19
N ALA A 53 -14.62 -8.80 -25.97
CA ALA A 53 -15.89 -8.14 -25.66
C ALA A 53 -16.02 -6.82 -26.46
N PRO A 54 -17.20 -6.50 -27.05
CA PRO A 54 -17.39 -5.29 -27.84
C PRO A 54 -17.01 -4.00 -27.12
N VAL A 55 -17.28 -3.92 -25.81
CA VAL A 55 -16.90 -2.78 -24.96
C VAL A 55 -15.38 -2.61 -24.96
N ILE A 56 -14.63 -3.70 -24.78
CA ILE A 56 -13.16 -3.69 -24.76
C ILE A 56 -12.61 -3.38 -26.15
N LEU A 57 -13.15 -3.95 -27.22
CA LEU A 57 -12.71 -3.65 -28.58
C LEU A 57 -12.92 -2.19 -28.96
N ASN A 58 -14.03 -1.58 -28.52
CA ASN A 58 -14.28 -0.15 -28.71
C ASN A 58 -13.27 0.70 -27.92
N GLU A 59 -12.98 0.34 -26.68
CA GLU A 59 -11.95 0.99 -25.87
C GLU A 59 -10.58 0.96 -26.53
N LEU A 60 -10.18 -0.21 -27.05
CA LEU A 60 -8.92 -0.34 -27.78
C LEU A 60 -8.92 0.61 -29.00
N ASN A 61 -10.02 0.66 -29.75
CA ASN A 61 -10.13 1.46 -30.97
C ASN A 61 -9.93 2.97 -30.72
N TRP A 62 -10.68 3.56 -29.79
CA TRP A 62 -10.57 5.01 -29.57
C TRP A 62 -9.29 5.40 -28.81
N THR A 63 -8.81 4.54 -27.90
CA THR A 63 -7.56 4.81 -27.15
C THR A 63 -6.31 4.73 -28.02
N GLN A 64 -6.39 4.18 -29.23
CA GLN A 64 -5.26 4.15 -30.17
C GLN A 64 -4.75 5.55 -30.53
N ALA A 65 -5.63 6.56 -30.53
CA ALA A 65 -5.24 7.94 -30.82
C ALA A 65 -4.23 8.52 -29.80
N LEU A 66 -4.15 7.95 -28.58
CA LEU A 66 -3.23 8.39 -27.53
C LEU A 66 -1.77 8.09 -27.86
N GLU A 67 -1.50 7.08 -28.69
CA GLU A 67 -0.14 6.67 -29.05
C GLU A 67 0.66 7.83 -29.65
N LYS A 68 0.04 8.61 -30.55
CA LYS A 68 0.66 9.79 -31.14
C LYS A 68 1.03 10.83 -30.09
N VAL A 69 0.12 11.11 -29.15
CA VAL A 69 0.33 12.11 -28.09
C VAL A 69 1.43 11.66 -27.13
N PHE A 70 1.45 10.39 -26.73
CA PHE A 70 2.50 9.85 -25.86
C PHE A 70 3.88 9.92 -26.50
N MET A 71 3.98 9.63 -27.80
CA MET A 71 5.21 9.79 -28.56
C MET A 71 5.65 11.26 -28.66
N GLU A 72 4.72 12.20 -28.87
CA GLU A 72 5.01 13.64 -28.91
C GLU A 72 5.54 14.13 -27.56
N ASN A 73 4.88 13.77 -26.45
CA ASN A 73 5.32 14.12 -25.09
C ASN A 73 6.74 13.62 -24.79
N SER A 74 7.05 12.38 -25.18
CA SER A 74 8.38 11.78 -24.96
C SER A 74 9.46 12.37 -25.87
N ARG A 75 9.09 12.92 -27.03
CA ARG A 75 10.01 13.67 -27.90
C ARG A 75 10.29 15.07 -27.35
N GLU A 76 9.30 15.69 -26.73
CA GLU A 76 9.45 17.00 -26.08
C GLU A 76 10.28 16.87 -24.79
N ASP A 77 10.01 15.86 -23.96
CA ASP A 77 10.75 15.56 -22.74
C ASP A 77 11.23 14.10 -22.69
N PRO A 78 12.52 13.85 -23.02
CA PRO A 78 13.12 12.51 -22.93
C PRO A 78 13.27 11.96 -21.51
N SER A 79 13.12 12.78 -20.46
CA SER A 79 13.21 12.34 -19.06
C SER A 79 11.90 11.73 -18.53
N LEU A 80 10.81 11.89 -19.30
CA LEU A 80 9.49 11.45 -18.94
C LEU A 80 9.42 9.91 -18.91
N LEU A 81 8.92 9.38 -17.79
CA LEU A 81 8.80 7.94 -17.54
C LEU A 81 7.46 7.39 -18.09
N TRP A 82 6.85 6.43 -17.40
CA TRP A 82 5.61 5.83 -17.86
C TRP A 82 4.49 6.86 -17.97
N GLN A 83 3.91 6.92 -19.16
CA GLN A 83 2.63 7.59 -19.42
C GLN A 83 1.57 6.51 -19.51
N ALA A 84 0.51 6.62 -18.70
CA ALA A 84 -0.53 5.60 -18.67
C ALA A 84 -1.93 6.22 -18.70
N PHE A 85 -2.81 5.61 -19.49
CA PHE A 85 -4.25 5.80 -19.41
C PHE A 85 -4.89 4.54 -18.82
N GLY A 86 -5.52 4.69 -17.67
CA GLY A 86 -6.39 3.66 -17.10
C GLY A 86 -7.83 3.95 -17.48
N SER A 87 -8.47 3.06 -18.25
CA SER A 87 -9.89 3.16 -18.61
C SER A 87 -10.79 2.72 -17.46
N ALA A 88 -11.98 3.29 -17.37
CA ALA A 88 -13.04 2.83 -16.46
C ALA A 88 -13.46 1.37 -16.70
N THR A 89 -13.19 0.85 -17.89
CA THR A 89 -13.40 -0.57 -18.25
C THR A 89 -12.34 -1.52 -17.69
N GLY A 90 -11.24 -0.99 -17.13
CA GLY A 90 -10.11 -1.75 -16.59
C GLY A 90 -8.95 -1.93 -17.58
N VAL A 91 -9.12 -1.57 -18.86
CA VAL A 91 -8.03 -1.57 -19.85
C VAL A 91 -7.02 -0.48 -19.52
N THR A 92 -5.73 -0.81 -19.54
CA THR A 92 -4.65 0.16 -19.36
C THR A 92 -3.81 0.25 -20.61
N ARG A 93 -3.57 1.46 -21.10
CA ARG A 93 -2.63 1.70 -22.21
C ARG A 93 -1.47 2.55 -21.69
N TYR A 94 -0.24 2.10 -21.90
CA TYR A 94 0.94 2.81 -21.44
C TYR A 94 2.04 2.89 -22.49
N TYR A 95 2.91 3.88 -22.33
CA TYR A 95 4.02 4.19 -23.23
C TYR A 95 5.30 4.47 -22.42
N PRO A 96 6.49 4.04 -22.91
CA PRO A 96 6.71 3.18 -24.09
C PRO A 96 6.16 1.76 -23.92
N ALA A 97 6.08 0.97 -24.99
CA ALA A 97 5.64 -0.41 -24.88
C ALA A 97 6.72 -1.27 -24.19
N THR A 98 6.33 -2.09 -23.22
CA THR A 98 7.17 -3.15 -22.62
C THR A 98 6.34 -4.41 -22.44
N PRO A 99 6.93 -5.61 -22.52
CA PRO A 99 6.26 -6.82 -22.07
C PRO A 99 5.93 -6.73 -20.58
N TRP A 100 4.78 -7.28 -20.20
CA TRP A 100 4.32 -7.34 -18.82
C TRP A 100 5.07 -8.44 -18.07
N LYS A 101 5.78 -8.06 -17.00
CA LYS A 101 6.40 -9.03 -16.09
C LYS A 101 5.32 -9.62 -15.18
N ALA A 102 4.64 -10.66 -15.63
CA ALA A 102 3.74 -11.39 -14.75
C ALA A 102 4.56 -12.06 -13.64
N PRO A 103 4.10 -11.99 -12.38
CA PRO A 103 4.71 -12.77 -11.31
C PRO A 103 4.57 -14.27 -11.59
N ASP A 104 5.33 -15.13 -10.91
CA ASP A 104 5.16 -16.61 -10.95
C ASP A 104 3.76 -17.08 -10.48
N LYS A 105 2.93 -16.14 -10.00
CA LYS A 105 1.55 -16.33 -9.55
C LYS A 105 0.58 -15.67 -10.52
N ILE A 106 -0.70 -16.00 -10.36
CA ILE A 106 -1.80 -15.37 -11.11
C ILE A 106 -1.73 -13.84 -10.98
N ASP A 107 -1.64 -13.14 -12.12
CA ASP A 107 -1.69 -11.69 -12.17
C ASP A 107 -3.11 -11.19 -11.88
N LEU A 108 -3.26 -10.52 -10.74
CA LEU A 108 -4.49 -9.87 -10.28
C LEU A 108 -4.47 -8.35 -10.47
N TYR A 109 -3.53 -7.82 -11.28
CA TYR A 109 -3.45 -6.40 -11.55
C TYR A 109 -4.73 -5.88 -12.23
N ASP A 110 -5.28 -4.82 -11.63
CA ASP A 110 -6.38 -4.03 -12.15
C ASP A 110 -6.08 -2.55 -11.86
N VAL A 111 -6.11 -1.73 -12.91
CA VAL A 111 -5.77 -0.31 -12.83
C VAL A 111 -6.70 0.48 -11.92
N ARG A 112 -7.97 0.07 -11.85
CA ARG A 112 -9.01 0.75 -11.06
C ARG A 112 -8.78 0.63 -9.55
N ARG A 113 -7.95 -0.32 -9.14
CA ARG A 113 -7.54 -0.55 -7.75
C ARG A 113 -6.26 0.18 -7.38
N ARG A 114 -5.59 0.81 -8.34
CA ARG A 114 -4.34 1.49 -8.09
C ARG A 114 -4.61 2.80 -7.36
N PRO A 115 -3.80 3.16 -6.34
CA PRO A 115 -3.99 4.39 -5.60
C PRO A 115 -4.10 5.63 -6.50
N TRP A 116 -3.30 5.68 -7.57
CA TRP A 116 -3.32 6.77 -8.55
C TRP A 116 -4.65 6.89 -9.29
N TYR A 117 -5.26 5.76 -9.67
CA TYR A 117 -6.56 5.77 -10.32
C TYR A 117 -7.66 6.22 -9.35
N ILE A 118 -7.70 5.64 -8.14
CA ILE A 118 -8.73 5.93 -7.12
C ILE A 118 -8.73 7.42 -6.75
N GLN A 119 -7.55 7.99 -6.54
CA GLN A 119 -7.37 9.40 -6.19
C GLN A 119 -7.80 10.34 -7.32
N GLY A 120 -7.54 9.97 -8.58
CA GLY A 120 -8.02 10.74 -9.73
C GLY A 120 -9.51 10.57 -10.03
N ALA A 121 -10.10 9.41 -9.67
CA ALA A 121 -11.47 9.06 -10.02
C ALA A 121 -12.53 9.64 -9.07
N SER A 122 -12.18 9.96 -7.82
CA SER A 122 -13.15 10.43 -6.83
C SER A 122 -12.54 11.38 -5.80
N SER A 123 -13.36 12.28 -5.26
CA SER A 123 -12.97 13.13 -4.12
C SER A 123 -12.94 12.31 -2.81
N PRO A 124 -12.17 12.74 -1.78
CA PRO A 124 -12.09 12.07 -0.49
C PRO A 124 -13.46 11.81 0.14
N LYS A 125 -13.57 10.75 0.97
CA LYS A 125 -14.85 10.32 1.54
C LYS A 125 -14.79 9.93 3.01
N ASP A 126 -15.88 10.27 3.71
CA ASP A 126 -16.25 9.80 5.05
C ASP A 126 -17.25 8.64 4.87
N MET A 127 -16.79 7.42 5.13
CA MET A 127 -17.51 6.18 4.85
C MET A 127 -17.88 5.39 6.10
N VAL A 128 -19.15 5.02 6.24
CA VAL A 128 -19.58 4.04 7.26
C VAL A 128 -20.01 2.75 6.58
N ILE A 129 -19.35 1.66 6.91
CA ILE A 129 -19.71 0.32 6.44
C ILE A 129 -20.62 -0.34 7.48
N LEU A 130 -21.85 -0.63 7.12
CA LEU A 130 -22.81 -1.38 7.90
C LEU A 130 -22.84 -2.84 7.43
N VAL A 131 -22.58 -3.75 8.36
CA VAL A 131 -22.56 -5.19 8.10
C VAL A 131 -23.68 -5.86 8.87
N ASP A 132 -24.60 -6.48 8.14
CA ASP A 132 -25.62 -7.34 8.73
C ASP A 132 -24.97 -8.61 9.29
N VAL A 133 -25.18 -8.88 10.58
CA VAL A 133 -24.73 -10.09 11.27
C VAL A 133 -25.90 -10.82 11.93
N SER A 134 -27.11 -10.67 11.38
CA SER A 134 -28.28 -11.45 11.76
C SER A 134 -28.11 -12.95 11.46
N GLY A 135 -29.03 -13.78 11.94
CA GLY A 135 -28.99 -15.22 11.71
C GLY A 135 -29.13 -15.64 10.23
N SER A 136 -29.79 -14.83 9.39
CA SER A 136 -30.04 -15.16 7.98
C SER A 136 -28.77 -15.23 7.15
N VAL A 137 -27.84 -14.30 7.40
CA VAL A 137 -26.56 -14.23 6.69
C VAL A 137 -25.57 -15.35 7.08
N SER A 138 -25.91 -16.24 8.01
CA SER A 138 -25.00 -17.30 8.47
C SER A 138 -24.54 -18.23 7.33
N GLY A 139 -23.29 -18.71 7.41
CA GLY A 139 -22.71 -19.58 6.39
C GLY A 139 -22.00 -18.85 5.25
N LEU A 140 -22.36 -19.19 4.00
CA LEU A 140 -21.67 -18.68 2.80
C LEU A 140 -21.84 -17.16 2.63
N THR A 141 -23.02 -16.63 2.93
CA THR A 141 -23.32 -15.20 2.78
C THR A 141 -22.42 -14.34 3.66
N LEU A 142 -22.29 -14.65 4.95
CA LEU A 142 -21.37 -13.94 5.85
C LEU A 142 -19.91 -14.05 5.36
N LYS A 143 -19.49 -15.18 4.80
CA LYS A 143 -18.15 -15.33 4.22
C LYS A 143 -17.94 -14.39 3.03
N LEU A 144 -18.93 -14.26 2.15
CA LEU A 144 -18.90 -13.33 1.02
C LEU A 144 -18.95 -11.88 1.48
N ILE A 145 -19.76 -11.55 2.50
CA ILE A 145 -19.82 -10.22 3.09
C ILE A 145 -18.46 -9.82 3.67
N LYS A 146 -17.83 -10.69 4.47
CA LYS A 146 -16.49 -10.46 5.02
C LYS A 146 -15.47 -10.17 3.91
N ALA A 147 -15.44 -11.01 2.88
CA ALA A 147 -14.57 -10.80 1.72
C ALA A 147 -14.86 -9.46 1.02
N SER A 148 -16.14 -9.12 0.84
CA SER A 148 -16.55 -7.86 0.19
C SER A 148 -16.13 -6.63 0.98
N VAL A 149 -16.28 -6.65 2.30
CA VAL A 149 -15.84 -5.54 3.17
C VAL A 149 -14.31 -5.40 3.15
N MET A 150 -13.57 -6.52 3.15
CA MET A 150 -12.10 -6.47 3.05
C MET A 150 -11.64 -5.87 1.72
N GLU A 151 -12.25 -6.27 0.60
CA GLU A 151 -11.95 -5.71 -0.74
C GLU A 151 -12.37 -4.24 -0.84
N MET A 152 -13.50 -3.86 -0.22
CA MET A 152 -13.96 -2.47 -0.17
C MET A 152 -12.99 -1.57 0.59
N LEU A 153 -12.44 -2.03 1.71
CA LEU A 153 -11.41 -1.30 2.47
C LEU A 153 -10.16 -1.06 1.62
N ASP A 154 -9.82 -1.96 0.68
CA ASP A 154 -8.68 -1.76 -0.23
C ASP A 154 -8.90 -0.65 -1.26
N THR A 155 -10.15 -0.23 -1.50
CA THR A 155 -10.46 0.91 -2.37
C THR A 155 -10.31 2.27 -1.67
N LEU A 156 -10.02 2.28 -0.37
CA LEU A 156 -9.85 3.50 0.41
C LEU A 156 -8.40 3.99 0.38
N SER A 157 -8.25 5.29 0.14
CA SER A 157 -6.99 6.03 0.18
C SER A 157 -6.70 6.54 1.59
N ASP A 158 -5.48 7.05 1.81
CA ASP A 158 -5.12 7.68 3.08
C ASP A 158 -5.89 8.98 3.37
N ASP A 159 -6.51 9.61 2.35
CA ASP A 159 -7.34 10.79 2.52
C ASP A 159 -8.78 10.50 2.97
N ASP A 160 -9.16 9.22 2.94
CA ASP A 160 -10.48 8.75 3.31
C ASP A 160 -10.56 8.41 4.80
N TYR A 161 -11.76 8.55 5.35
CA TYR A 161 -12.06 8.20 6.73
C TYR A 161 -13.15 7.13 6.77
N VAL A 162 -12.98 6.12 7.62
CA VAL A 162 -13.85 4.96 7.65
C VAL A 162 -14.14 4.49 9.08
N ASN A 163 -15.35 3.99 9.29
CA ASN A 163 -15.67 3.11 10.41
C ASN A 163 -16.50 1.94 9.91
N VAL A 164 -16.32 0.77 10.55
CA VAL A 164 -17.06 -0.45 10.22
C VAL A 164 -17.89 -0.81 11.44
N ALA A 165 -19.19 -0.96 11.24
CA ALA A 165 -20.13 -1.38 12.27
C ALA A 165 -20.86 -2.64 11.84
N ARG A 166 -21.12 -3.49 12.82
CA ARG A 166 -21.97 -4.66 12.66
C ARG A 166 -23.29 -4.39 13.36
N PHE A 167 -24.38 -4.90 12.80
CA PHE A 167 -25.69 -4.79 13.42
C PHE A 167 -26.47 -6.10 13.32
N ASN A 168 -27.24 -6.37 14.36
CA ASN A 168 -28.29 -7.37 14.42
C ASN A 168 -29.50 -6.68 15.08
N GLU A 169 -29.78 -6.94 16.35
CA GLU A 169 -30.73 -6.18 17.17
C GLU A 169 -30.17 -4.80 17.59
N LYS A 170 -28.84 -4.67 17.65
CA LYS A 170 -28.16 -3.41 17.97
C LYS A 170 -26.94 -3.20 17.09
N ALA A 171 -26.68 -1.95 16.71
CA ALA A 171 -25.50 -1.56 15.95
C ALA A 171 -24.33 -1.20 16.88
N VAL A 172 -23.16 -1.79 16.62
CA VAL A 172 -21.92 -1.55 17.37
C VAL A 172 -20.73 -1.52 16.41
N ALA A 173 -19.76 -0.63 16.67
CA ALA A 173 -18.49 -0.62 15.95
C ALA A 173 -17.77 -1.97 16.09
N VAL A 174 -17.19 -2.47 15.00
CA VAL A 174 -16.50 -3.77 14.98
C VAL A 174 -15.21 -3.72 15.80
N VAL A 175 -14.55 -2.56 15.81
CA VAL A 175 -13.37 -2.29 16.64
C VAL A 175 -13.80 -1.42 17.82
N PRO A 176 -13.81 -1.93 19.07
CA PRO A 176 -14.36 -1.21 20.22
C PRO A 176 -13.71 0.14 20.51
N CYS A 177 -12.42 0.28 20.21
CA CYS A 177 -11.70 1.52 20.45
C CYS A 177 -11.92 2.59 19.37
N PHE A 178 -12.49 2.24 18.21
CA PHE A 178 -12.77 3.19 17.14
C PHE A 178 -14.18 3.76 17.33
N SER A 179 -14.30 4.69 18.28
CA SER A 179 -15.57 5.34 18.63
C SER A 179 -16.10 6.29 17.54
N HIS A 180 -15.25 6.66 16.59
CA HIS A 180 -15.50 7.61 15.50
C HIS A 180 -14.84 7.13 14.20
N LEU A 181 -15.08 7.84 13.09
CA LEU A 181 -14.41 7.59 11.80
C LEU A 181 -12.89 7.78 11.94
N VAL A 182 -12.11 6.76 11.59
CA VAL A 182 -10.64 6.83 11.61
C VAL A 182 -10.09 6.91 10.19
N GLN A 183 -8.91 7.49 10.03
CA GLN A 183 -8.23 7.54 8.75
C GLN A 183 -7.99 6.12 8.20
N ALA A 184 -8.25 5.91 6.91
CA ALA A 184 -8.09 4.64 6.23
C ALA A 184 -6.62 4.33 5.85
N ASN A 185 -5.69 4.53 6.79
CA ASN A 185 -4.28 4.20 6.60
C ASN A 185 -4.05 2.66 6.59
N VAL A 186 -2.87 2.24 6.14
CA VAL A 186 -2.52 0.80 6.01
C VAL A 186 -2.68 0.03 7.35
N ARG A 187 -2.36 0.65 8.50
CA ARG A 187 -2.46 0.04 9.83
C ARG A 187 -3.92 -0.15 10.28
N ASN A 188 -4.72 0.91 10.20
CA ASN A 188 -6.14 0.92 10.58
C ASN A 188 -6.95 -0.01 9.68
N LYS A 189 -6.68 -0.01 8.37
CA LYS A 189 -7.29 -0.96 7.44
C LYS A 189 -6.98 -2.41 7.84
N LYS A 190 -5.74 -2.73 8.21
CA LYS A 190 -5.37 -4.07 8.69
C LYS A 190 -6.17 -4.48 9.93
N ILE A 191 -6.30 -3.58 10.91
CA ILE A 191 -7.08 -3.83 12.15
C ILE A 191 -8.55 -4.09 11.82
N PHE A 192 -9.15 -3.30 10.93
CA PHE A 192 -10.51 -3.54 10.48
C PHE A 192 -10.66 -4.90 9.80
N LYS A 193 -9.73 -5.28 8.91
CA LYS A 193 -9.77 -6.59 8.24
C LYS A 193 -9.69 -7.75 9.24
N ASP A 194 -8.80 -7.66 10.22
CA ASP A 194 -8.64 -8.68 11.26
C ASP A 194 -9.91 -8.81 12.11
N ALA A 195 -10.52 -7.68 12.48
CA ALA A 195 -11.75 -7.67 13.27
C ALA A 195 -12.99 -8.12 12.45
N VAL A 196 -13.05 -7.78 11.16
CA VAL A 196 -14.10 -8.23 10.23
C VAL A 196 -14.07 -9.75 10.06
N GLN A 197 -12.87 -10.32 9.99
CA GLN A 197 -12.68 -11.77 9.85
C GLN A 197 -13.29 -12.55 11.04
N GLN A 198 -13.28 -11.96 12.25
CA GLN A 198 -13.76 -12.57 13.48
C GLN A 198 -15.28 -12.48 13.70
N MET A 199 -16.03 -11.75 12.86
CA MET A 199 -17.48 -11.57 13.04
C MET A 199 -18.26 -12.90 12.98
N GLN A 200 -19.35 -12.99 13.76
CA GLN A 200 -20.25 -14.15 13.78
C GLN A 200 -21.70 -13.70 13.65
N ALA A 201 -22.48 -14.48 12.88
CA ALA A 201 -23.90 -14.24 12.65
C ALA A 201 -24.76 -14.75 13.81
N LYS A 202 -25.59 -13.90 14.41
CA LYS A 202 -26.54 -14.24 15.48
C LYS A 202 -27.61 -13.16 15.64
N GLY A 203 -28.84 -13.57 15.96
CA GLY A 203 -29.94 -12.68 16.33
C GLY A 203 -30.80 -12.28 15.14
N THR A 204 -31.69 -11.30 15.34
CA THR A 204 -32.58 -10.77 14.30
C THR A 204 -32.00 -9.51 13.64
N THR A 205 -32.62 -9.05 12.56
CA THR A 205 -32.19 -7.89 11.78
C THR A 205 -32.97 -6.64 12.19
N ASP A 206 -32.28 -5.57 12.59
CA ASP A 206 -32.86 -4.24 12.80
C ASP A 206 -32.07 -3.18 12.02
N TYR A 207 -32.61 -2.79 10.85
CA TYR A 207 -32.03 -1.74 10.01
C TYR A 207 -32.06 -0.36 10.65
N LYS A 208 -33.07 -0.07 11.50
CA LYS A 208 -33.20 1.26 12.11
C LYS A 208 -32.04 1.52 13.04
N SER A 209 -31.68 0.55 13.88
CA SER A 209 -30.50 0.61 14.75
C SER A 209 -29.20 0.83 13.96
N GLY A 210 -29.02 0.09 12.86
CA GLY A 210 -27.89 0.24 11.93
C GLY A 210 -27.76 1.66 11.37
N PHE A 211 -28.85 2.19 10.80
CA PHE A 211 -28.83 3.52 10.20
C PHE A 211 -28.74 4.64 11.23
N HIS A 212 -29.36 4.52 12.41
CA HIS A 212 -29.16 5.47 13.50
C HIS A 212 -27.70 5.57 13.92
N PHE A 213 -27.01 4.43 14.05
CA PHE A 213 -25.58 4.42 14.33
C PHE A 213 -24.78 5.13 13.23
N ALA A 214 -25.05 4.81 11.95
CA ALA A 214 -24.32 5.41 10.83
C ALA A 214 -24.53 6.93 10.73
N PHE A 215 -25.75 7.42 10.88
CA PHE A 215 -26.03 8.86 10.86
C PHE A 215 -25.41 9.57 12.06
N ASN A 216 -25.44 8.97 13.24
CA ASN A 216 -24.75 9.52 14.42
C ASN A 216 -23.23 9.62 14.19
N GLN A 217 -22.63 8.63 13.53
CA GLN A 217 -21.21 8.67 13.17
C GLN A 217 -20.91 9.76 12.14
N LEU A 218 -21.74 9.95 11.12
CA LEU A 218 -21.47 10.88 10.00
C LEU A 218 -21.83 12.35 10.30
N LEU A 219 -22.93 12.59 11.02
CA LEU A 219 -23.51 13.92 11.19
C LEU A 219 -23.11 14.60 12.50
N ASN A 220 -22.76 13.83 13.54
CA ASN A 220 -22.39 14.41 14.82
C ASN A 220 -21.07 15.17 14.71
N LYS A 221 -21.11 16.47 15.01
CA LYS A 221 -19.94 17.36 14.95
C LYS A 221 -19.06 17.13 16.17
N THR A 222 -18.14 16.19 16.04
CA THR A 222 -17.04 16.00 17.00
C THR A 222 -15.82 16.79 16.52
N ASN A 223 -14.94 17.22 17.44
CA ASN A 223 -13.63 17.83 17.11
C ASN A 223 -12.62 16.82 16.52
N VAL A 224 -13.14 15.78 15.86
CA VAL A 224 -12.36 14.68 15.30
C VAL A 224 -12.00 15.03 13.85
N PRO A 225 -10.76 14.77 13.40
CA PRO A 225 -10.38 14.92 12.00
C PRO A 225 -11.27 14.08 11.08
N ARG A 226 -11.72 14.66 9.96
CA ARG A 226 -12.56 14.00 8.94
C ARG A 226 -12.17 14.46 7.54
N ALA A 227 -12.59 13.74 6.50
CA ALA A 227 -12.47 14.22 5.13
C ALA A 227 -13.46 15.38 4.88
N ASN A 228 -14.66 15.31 5.47
CA ASN A 228 -15.73 16.30 5.34
C ASN A 228 -16.06 16.68 3.88
N CYS A 229 -16.04 15.66 3.02
CA CYS A 229 -16.38 15.75 1.61
C CYS A 229 -17.54 14.78 1.32
N ASN A 230 -17.34 13.74 0.52
CA ASN A 230 -18.37 12.74 0.26
C ASN A 230 -18.75 11.98 1.54
N LYS A 231 -20.02 12.05 1.95
CA LYS A 231 -20.55 11.28 3.09
C LYS A 231 -21.35 10.10 2.59
N ILE A 232 -20.89 8.89 2.93
CA ILE A 232 -21.47 7.67 2.36
C ILE A 232 -21.72 6.59 3.43
N ILE A 233 -22.83 5.88 3.27
CA ILE A 233 -23.16 4.67 4.04
C ILE A 233 -23.22 3.51 3.05
N MET A 234 -22.54 2.42 3.36
CA MET A 234 -22.62 1.17 2.59
C MET A 234 -23.19 0.06 3.45
N LEU A 235 -24.31 -0.52 3.04
CA LEU A 235 -24.99 -1.61 3.73
C LEU A 235 -24.73 -2.94 3.02
N PHE A 236 -24.20 -3.94 3.72
CA PHE A 236 -24.05 -5.32 3.26
C PHE A 236 -25.03 -6.24 4.00
N THR A 237 -25.93 -6.88 3.27
CA THR A 237 -27.00 -7.74 3.80
C THR A 237 -27.45 -8.75 2.73
N ASP A 238 -28.24 -9.76 3.12
CA ASP A 238 -28.82 -10.76 2.22
C ASP A 238 -30.26 -10.45 1.79
N GLY A 239 -30.75 -9.24 2.10
CA GLY A 239 -32.13 -8.86 1.84
C GLY A 239 -32.80 -8.34 3.10
N GLY A 240 -33.99 -7.78 2.97
CA GLY A 240 -34.73 -7.30 4.13
C GLY A 240 -36.11 -6.81 3.78
N GLU A 241 -36.98 -6.80 4.79
CA GLU A 241 -38.39 -6.47 4.63
C GLU A 241 -38.68 -4.99 4.93
N ASP A 242 -37.90 -4.37 5.84
CA ASP A 242 -38.08 -2.97 6.24
C ASP A 242 -37.25 -2.02 5.38
N ARG A 243 -37.82 -0.84 5.09
CA ARG A 243 -37.18 0.26 4.38
C ARG A 243 -36.53 1.28 5.33
N ALA A 244 -36.83 1.24 6.63
CA ALA A 244 -36.38 2.21 7.63
C ALA A 244 -36.63 3.68 7.20
N GLN A 245 -37.76 3.92 6.53
CA GLN A 245 -38.10 5.21 5.91
C GLN A 245 -38.14 6.37 6.91
N ASP A 246 -38.59 6.10 8.13
CA ASP A 246 -38.62 7.02 9.26
C ASP A 246 -37.23 7.59 9.61
N VAL A 247 -36.20 6.74 9.57
CA VAL A 247 -34.82 7.17 9.85
C VAL A 247 -34.31 8.12 8.76
N PHE A 248 -34.55 7.81 7.49
CA PHE A 248 -34.13 8.67 6.39
C PHE A 248 -34.87 10.02 6.36
N MET A 249 -36.16 10.00 6.68
CA MET A 249 -36.97 11.22 6.85
C MET A 249 -36.41 12.13 7.94
N GLN A 250 -35.94 11.56 9.05
CA GLN A 250 -35.40 12.32 10.17
C GLN A 250 -34.00 12.89 9.90
N TYR A 251 -33.08 12.09 9.33
CA TYR A 251 -31.66 12.43 9.28
C TYR A 251 -31.17 12.95 7.93
N ASN A 252 -31.75 12.53 6.81
CA ASN A 252 -31.19 12.80 5.47
C ASN A 252 -32.10 13.65 4.58
N TRP A 253 -33.43 13.59 4.75
CA TRP A 253 -34.37 14.29 3.88
C TRP A 253 -34.71 15.70 4.41
N PRO A 254 -34.95 16.69 3.52
CA PRO A 254 -35.11 16.58 2.07
C PRO A 254 -33.79 16.70 1.26
N ASN A 255 -32.71 17.19 1.85
CA ASN A 255 -31.50 17.58 1.12
C ASN A 255 -30.66 16.40 0.57
N LYS A 256 -30.79 15.21 1.16
CA LYS A 256 -30.10 13.96 0.76
C LYS A 256 -28.58 14.16 0.65
N THR A 257 -27.99 14.67 1.72
CA THR A 257 -26.54 14.96 1.80
C THR A 257 -25.69 13.70 1.93
N VAL A 258 -26.25 12.63 2.50
CA VAL A 258 -25.56 11.34 2.65
C VAL A 258 -26.03 10.40 1.55
N ARG A 259 -25.09 9.79 0.82
CA ARG A 259 -25.37 8.77 -0.19
C ARG A 259 -25.42 7.39 0.45
N VAL A 260 -26.38 6.56 0.04
CA VAL A 260 -26.56 5.22 0.63
C VAL A 260 -26.45 4.15 -0.45
N PHE A 261 -25.46 3.29 -0.33
CA PHE A 261 -25.25 2.15 -1.21
C PHE A 261 -25.69 0.87 -0.50
N THR A 262 -26.37 -0.01 -1.23
CA THR A 262 -26.86 -1.28 -0.69
C THR A 262 -26.31 -2.44 -1.51
N PHE A 263 -25.78 -3.44 -0.81
CA PHE A 263 -25.19 -4.64 -1.38
C PHE A 263 -26.01 -5.84 -0.93
N SER A 264 -26.66 -6.49 -1.89
CA SER A 264 -27.28 -7.80 -1.71
C SER A 264 -26.23 -8.87 -1.91
N VAL A 265 -25.94 -9.67 -0.90
CA VAL A 265 -24.83 -10.63 -0.94
C VAL A 265 -25.32 -12.06 -0.78
N GLY A 266 -24.75 -12.96 -1.58
CA GLY A 266 -25.06 -14.38 -1.56
C GLY A 266 -26.20 -14.75 -2.51
N GLN A 267 -26.51 -16.04 -2.53
CA GLN A 267 -27.67 -16.55 -3.26
C GLN A 267 -28.77 -16.83 -2.24
N HIS A 268 -29.80 -16.00 -2.25
CA HIS A 268 -30.90 -16.04 -1.30
C HIS A 268 -32.23 -15.77 -2.02
N ASN A 269 -33.33 -16.10 -1.35
CA ASN A 269 -34.70 -15.85 -1.83
C ASN A 269 -35.38 -14.71 -1.08
N TYR A 270 -34.65 -13.96 -0.25
CA TYR A 270 -35.17 -12.79 0.45
C TYR A 270 -35.46 -11.64 -0.51
N ASP A 271 -36.42 -10.79 -0.14
CA ASP A 271 -36.79 -9.61 -0.93
C ASP A 271 -35.66 -8.57 -0.90
N VAL A 272 -35.29 -8.09 -2.09
CA VAL A 272 -34.27 -7.06 -2.32
C VAL A 272 -34.89 -5.71 -2.69
N THR A 273 -36.21 -5.65 -2.88
CA THR A 273 -36.94 -4.43 -3.26
C THR A 273 -36.72 -3.30 -2.25
N PRO A 274 -36.72 -3.56 -0.92
CA PRO A 274 -36.40 -2.52 0.06
C PRO A 274 -34.98 -1.98 -0.07
N LEU A 275 -33.99 -2.82 -0.37
CA LEU A 275 -32.59 -2.41 -0.57
C LEU A 275 -32.43 -1.50 -1.80
N GLN A 276 -33.08 -1.85 -2.90
CA GLN A 276 -33.11 -1.03 -4.11
C GLN A 276 -33.76 0.33 -3.81
N TRP A 277 -34.89 0.32 -3.11
CA TRP A 277 -35.58 1.54 -2.72
C TRP A 277 -34.71 2.46 -1.84
N ILE A 278 -33.98 1.91 -0.86
CA ILE A 278 -33.07 2.66 0.00
C ILE A 278 -31.97 3.33 -0.85
N ALA A 279 -31.37 2.61 -1.79
CA ALA A 279 -30.30 3.15 -2.62
C ALA A 279 -30.79 4.26 -3.56
N CYS A 280 -31.87 3.98 -4.31
CA CYS A 280 -32.46 4.92 -5.26
C CYS A 280 -32.93 6.21 -4.59
N THR A 281 -33.55 6.11 -3.41
CA THR A 281 -34.11 7.29 -2.75
C THR A 281 -33.03 8.20 -2.17
N ASN A 282 -31.85 7.67 -1.88
CA ASN A 282 -30.73 8.39 -1.25
C ASN A 282 -29.53 8.61 -2.19
N LYS A 283 -29.76 8.78 -3.50
CA LYS A 283 -28.72 9.12 -4.50
C LYS A 283 -27.51 8.16 -4.51
N GLY A 284 -27.71 6.91 -4.13
CA GLY A 284 -26.68 5.89 -4.15
C GLY A 284 -26.90 4.89 -5.27
N TYR A 285 -26.42 3.67 -5.05
CA TYR A 285 -26.49 2.59 -6.03
C TYR A 285 -26.70 1.24 -5.37
N TYR A 286 -27.38 0.34 -6.08
CA TYR A 286 -27.64 -1.03 -5.65
C TYR A 286 -26.70 -1.99 -6.37
N PHE A 287 -26.09 -2.91 -5.61
CA PHE A 287 -25.18 -3.91 -6.11
C PHE A 287 -25.59 -5.32 -5.66
N GLU A 288 -25.37 -6.31 -6.52
CA GLU A 288 -25.65 -7.71 -6.22
C GLU A 288 -24.38 -8.56 -6.33
N ILE A 289 -23.95 -9.19 -5.23
CA ILE A 289 -22.75 -10.01 -5.13
C ILE A 289 -23.15 -11.47 -4.92
N ARG A 290 -23.24 -12.23 -6.00
CA ARG A 290 -23.61 -13.67 -5.93
C ARG A 290 -22.43 -14.60 -5.67
N SER A 291 -21.20 -14.17 -5.94
CA SER A 291 -20.00 -15.02 -5.87
C SER A 291 -18.75 -14.23 -5.53
N ILE A 292 -17.68 -14.96 -5.14
CA ILE A 292 -16.36 -14.38 -4.85
C ILE A 292 -15.78 -13.59 -6.04
N CYS A 293 -16.02 -14.05 -7.27
CA CYS A 293 -15.53 -13.37 -8.48
C CYS A 293 -16.26 -12.06 -8.76
N ALA A 294 -17.54 -11.95 -8.35
CA ALA A 294 -18.33 -10.73 -8.51
C ALA A 294 -17.91 -9.62 -7.53
N ILE A 295 -17.28 -9.97 -6.41
CA ILE A 295 -16.85 -9.00 -5.38
C ILE A 295 -15.96 -7.92 -5.99
N ARG A 296 -14.94 -8.31 -6.76
CA ARG A 296 -13.92 -7.39 -7.27
C ARG A 296 -14.52 -6.26 -8.12
N ILE A 297 -15.48 -6.57 -8.97
CA ILE A 297 -16.08 -5.60 -9.89
C ILE A 297 -17.04 -4.68 -9.12
N ASN A 298 -17.97 -5.27 -8.35
CA ASN A 298 -19.03 -4.52 -7.68
C ASN A 298 -18.51 -3.61 -6.56
N THR A 299 -17.39 -3.97 -5.93
CA THR A 299 -16.78 -3.15 -4.87
C THR A 299 -16.05 -1.91 -5.41
N GLN A 300 -15.93 -1.73 -6.74
CA GLN A 300 -15.26 -0.58 -7.36
C GLN A 300 -16.22 0.36 -8.09
N GLU A 301 -17.33 -0.17 -8.63
CA GLU A 301 -18.30 0.61 -9.42
C GLU A 301 -18.93 1.79 -8.65
N TYR A 302 -18.89 1.80 -7.31
CA TYR A 302 -19.39 2.95 -6.55
C TYR A 302 -18.60 4.24 -6.83
N LEU A 303 -17.34 4.14 -7.26
CA LEU A 303 -16.51 5.29 -7.63
C LEU A 303 -17.11 6.05 -8.83
N ASP A 304 -17.76 5.34 -9.75
CA ASP A 304 -18.43 5.95 -10.91
C ASP A 304 -19.57 6.87 -10.46
N VAL A 305 -20.29 6.49 -9.40
CA VAL A 305 -21.36 7.31 -8.81
C VAL A 305 -20.78 8.52 -8.08
N LEU A 306 -19.68 8.35 -7.35
CA LEU A 306 -19.00 9.45 -6.65
C LEU A 306 -18.30 10.42 -7.61
N GLY A 307 -17.96 9.98 -8.83
CA GLY A 307 -17.36 10.81 -9.87
C GLY A 307 -18.35 11.77 -10.56
N ARG A 308 -19.67 11.54 -10.47
CA ARG A 308 -20.68 12.34 -11.20
C ARG A 308 -20.61 13.85 -10.92
N PRO A 309 -20.56 14.32 -9.66
CA PRO A 309 -20.44 15.75 -9.36
C PRO A 309 -19.12 16.35 -9.87
N MET A 310 -18.05 15.55 -9.87
CA MET A 310 -16.73 15.96 -10.36
C MET A 310 -16.74 16.17 -11.87
N VAL A 311 -17.40 15.29 -12.63
CA VAL A 311 -17.58 15.46 -14.09
C VAL A 311 -18.37 16.73 -14.41
N LEU A 312 -19.42 17.01 -13.63
CA LEU A 312 -20.28 18.19 -13.81
C LEU A 312 -19.59 19.51 -13.45
N ALA A 313 -18.58 19.49 -12.57
CA ALA A 313 -17.74 20.66 -12.28
C ALA A 313 -16.81 21.05 -13.45
N GLY A 314 -16.66 20.18 -14.45
CA GLY A 314 -15.95 20.50 -15.69
C GLY A 314 -14.48 20.86 -15.46
N SER A 315 -14.05 22.01 -15.96
CA SER A 315 -12.64 22.43 -15.89
C SER A 315 -12.13 22.63 -14.46
N GLU A 316 -12.99 23.00 -13.51
CA GLU A 316 -12.57 23.22 -12.11
C GLU A 316 -12.11 21.94 -11.42
N ALA A 317 -12.64 20.79 -11.85
CA ALA A 317 -12.27 19.48 -11.34
C ALA A 317 -11.00 18.90 -11.96
N LYS A 318 -10.50 19.47 -13.08
CA LYS A 318 -9.27 19.03 -13.74
C LYS A 318 -8.03 19.57 -13.04
N GLN A 319 -7.80 19.11 -11.81
CA GLN A 319 -6.62 19.44 -11.02
C GLN A 319 -5.70 18.23 -10.94
N VAL A 320 -4.41 18.47 -11.18
CA VAL A 320 -3.39 17.41 -11.04
C VAL A 320 -3.25 17.07 -9.56
N GLN A 321 -3.41 15.78 -9.24
CA GLN A 321 -3.19 15.27 -7.89
C GLN A 321 -1.99 14.34 -7.89
N TRP A 322 -1.18 14.42 -6.83
CA TRP A 322 -0.01 13.56 -6.66
C TRP A 322 -0.30 12.47 -5.64
N THR A 323 0.07 11.24 -5.97
CA THR A 323 -0.05 10.12 -5.05
C THR A 323 1.00 10.10 -3.96
N ASN A 324 0.72 9.35 -2.90
CA ASN A 324 1.75 8.86 -1.99
C ASN A 324 2.78 8.02 -2.74
N VAL A 325 3.97 7.86 -2.15
CA VAL A 325 5.02 7.01 -2.72
C VAL A 325 4.57 5.56 -2.73
N TYR A 326 4.68 4.91 -3.87
CA TYR A 326 4.37 3.49 -4.01
C TYR A 326 5.35 2.80 -4.96
N GLN A 327 5.36 1.47 -4.93
CA GLN A 327 6.18 0.67 -5.83
C GLN A 327 5.49 0.50 -7.19
N ASP A 328 6.19 0.88 -8.25
CA ASP A 328 5.73 0.74 -9.63
C ASP A 328 5.46 -0.74 -9.98
N ALA A 329 4.40 -0.96 -10.78
CA ALA A 329 3.99 -2.28 -11.25
C ALA A 329 4.93 -2.84 -12.33
N LEU A 330 5.60 -1.98 -13.12
CA LEU A 330 6.53 -2.38 -14.18
C LEU A 330 7.98 -2.55 -13.68
N GLY A 331 8.23 -2.33 -12.38
CA GLY A 331 9.51 -2.58 -11.73
C GLY A 331 10.49 -1.41 -11.77
N LEU A 332 10.05 -0.19 -12.05
CA LEU A 332 10.92 0.99 -12.06
C LEU A 332 11.54 1.29 -10.68
N GLY A 333 10.77 1.06 -9.62
CA GLY A 333 11.14 1.33 -8.24
C GLY A 333 10.04 2.08 -7.49
N MET A 334 10.45 2.95 -6.57
CA MET A 334 9.54 3.83 -5.84
C MET A 334 9.23 5.06 -6.68
N VAL A 335 7.94 5.33 -6.91
CA VAL A 335 7.45 6.40 -7.78
C VAL A 335 6.35 7.19 -7.09
N VAL A 336 6.12 8.40 -7.61
CA VAL A 336 4.88 9.15 -7.41
C VAL A 336 4.24 9.40 -8.77
N THR A 337 2.92 9.38 -8.83
CA THR A 337 2.17 9.58 -10.08
C THR A 337 1.36 10.85 -9.99
N GLY A 338 1.49 11.71 -11.00
CA GLY A 338 0.60 12.84 -11.22
C GLY A 338 -0.62 12.36 -11.98
N THR A 339 -1.82 12.58 -11.45
CA THR A 339 -3.06 12.03 -11.99
C THR A 339 -4.03 13.11 -12.43
N LEU A 340 -4.79 12.81 -13.48
CA LEU A 340 -5.84 13.70 -14.00
C LEU A 340 -7.02 12.88 -14.54
N PRO A 341 -8.27 13.17 -14.13
CA PRO A 341 -9.43 12.47 -14.66
C PRO A 341 -9.75 12.90 -16.10
N VAL A 342 -10.20 11.95 -16.90
CA VAL A 342 -10.69 12.15 -18.27
C VAL A 342 -12.20 11.99 -18.28
N PHE A 343 -12.92 13.03 -18.67
CA PHE A 343 -14.38 13.04 -18.66
C PHE A 343 -14.97 12.62 -19.99
N ASN A 344 -16.11 11.92 -19.95
CA ASN A 344 -16.88 11.69 -21.16
C ASN A 344 -17.73 12.92 -21.48
N LEU A 345 -17.43 13.58 -22.60
CA LEU A 345 -18.11 14.80 -23.03
C LEU A 345 -19.22 14.53 -24.07
N THR A 346 -19.54 13.26 -24.34
CA THR A 346 -20.65 12.92 -25.24
C THR A 346 -21.98 13.40 -24.66
N MET A 347 -22.83 13.91 -25.56
CA MET A 347 -24.18 14.35 -25.23
C MET A 347 -25.17 13.27 -25.62
N ASP A 348 -25.94 12.77 -24.64
CA ASP A 348 -27.08 11.88 -24.89
C ASP A 348 -28.36 12.72 -24.85
N GLY A 349 -28.78 13.19 -26.03
CA GLY A 349 -29.90 14.14 -26.14
C GLY A 349 -29.58 15.47 -25.43
N ASN A 350 -30.33 15.79 -24.37
CA ASN A 350 -30.16 17.02 -23.58
C ASN A 350 -29.30 16.82 -22.31
N SER A 351 -28.87 15.59 -21.99
CA SER A 351 -28.05 15.29 -20.82
C SER A 351 -26.62 14.97 -21.20
N GLN A 352 -25.66 15.64 -20.56
CA GLN A 352 -24.25 15.26 -20.60
C GLN A 352 -24.05 13.92 -19.90
N ASN A 353 -23.18 13.08 -20.45
CA ASN A 353 -22.75 11.87 -19.77
C ASN A 353 -21.98 12.25 -18.49
N GLN A 354 -22.29 11.60 -17.37
CA GLN A 354 -21.79 11.99 -16.04
C GLN A 354 -20.70 11.05 -15.52
N LEU A 355 -20.09 10.27 -16.42
CA LEU A 355 -19.06 9.29 -16.09
C LEU A 355 -17.69 9.74 -16.57
N ILE A 356 -16.66 9.27 -15.89
CA ILE A 356 -15.28 9.39 -16.36
C ILE A 356 -15.01 8.31 -17.42
N LEU A 357 -14.22 8.63 -18.44
CA LEU A 357 -13.66 7.63 -19.36
C LEU A 357 -12.53 6.84 -18.66
N GLY A 358 -11.85 7.50 -17.73
CA GLY A 358 -10.70 6.94 -17.03
C GLY A 358 -9.84 8.02 -16.38
N VAL A 359 -8.62 7.63 -16.02
CA VAL A 359 -7.63 8.51 -15.38
C VAL A 359 -6.32 8.41 -16.16
N MET A 360 -5.72 9.57 -16.43
CA MET A 360 -4.36 9.66 -16.95
C MET A 360 -3.38 9.76 -15.79
N GLY A 361 -2.24 9.06 -15.90
CA GLY A 361 -1.15 9.08 -14.94
C GLY A 361 0.20 9.28 -15.63
N VAL A 362 1.06 10.07 -15.02
CA VAL A 362 2.48 10.18 -15.40
C VAL A 362 3.36 9.94 -14.17
N ASP A 363 4.34 9.06 -14.31
CA ASP A 363 5.22 8.70 -13.20
C ASP A 363 6.44 9.60 -13.09
N VAL A 364 6.84 9.88 -11.86
CA VAL A 364 8.11 10.49 -11.50
C VAL A 364 8.84 9.55 -10.54
N HIS A 365 10.02 9.09 -10.96
CA HIS A 365 10.86 8.24 -10.12
C HIS A 365 11.50 9.06 -8.99
N LEU A 366 11.55 8.51 -7.78
CA LEU A 366 12.11 9.23 -6.63
C LEU A 366 13.57 9.64 -6.80
N ASP A 367 14.36 8.92 -7.61
CA ASP A 367 15.76 9.30 -7.84
C ASP A 367 15.89 10.60 -8.65
N GLU A 368 14.89 10.95 -9.47
CA GLU A 368 14.88 12.23 -10.18
C GLU A 368 14.69 13.40 -9.19
N ILE A 369 13.79 13.23 -8.22
CA ILE A 369 13.61 14.18 -7.13
C ILE A 369 14.89 14.28 -6.26
N LYS A 370 15.58 13.15 -6.03
CA LYS A 370 16.87 13.14 -5.31
C LYS A 370 17.97 13.89 -6.08
N ARG A 371 18.00 13.81 -7.42
CA ARG A 371 18.98 14.55 -8.25
C ARG A 371 18.81 16.06 -8.12
N LEU A 372 17.56 16.53 -7.99
CA LEU A 372 17.25 17.95 -7.73
C LEU A 372 17.63 18.41 -6.31
N THR A 373 17.97 17.49 -5.41
CA THR A 373 18.27 17.77 -4.00
C THR A 373 19.69 17.27 -3.63
N PRO A 374 20.76 17.89 -4.19
CA PRO A 374 22.13 17.42 -4.02
C PRO A 374 22.61 17.50 -2.57
N ARG A 375 23.01 16.34 -2.02
CA ARG A 375 23.45 16.21 -0.61
C ARG A 375 24.86 16.73 -0.36
N TYR A 376 25.72 16.73 -1.37
CA TYR A 376 27.13 17.08 -1.20
C TYR A 376 27.37 18.51 -0.70
N ASN A 377 26.41 19.43 -0.94
CA ASN A 377 26.47 20.80 -0.42
C ASN A 377 26.15 20.94 1.07
N LEU A 378 25.56 19.91 1.70
CA LEU A 378 25.05 19.97 3.08
C LEU A 378 25.98 19.31 4.10
N GLY A 379 27.00 18.59 3.64
CA GLY A 379 27.86 17.74 4.47
C GLY A 379 27.20 16.41 4.87
N ALA A 380 27.96 15.51 5.48
CA ALA A 380 27.53 14.12 5.72
C ALA A 380 26.33 13.95 6.68
N ASN A 381 26.15 14.90 7.61
CA ASN A 381 25.05 14.85 8.58
C ASN A 381 23.81 15.61 8.09
N GLY A 382 23.97 16.50 7.11
CA GLY A 382 22.87 17.25 6.52
C GLY A 382 22.09 16.39 5.54
N TYR A 383 20.76 16.45 5.60
CA TYR A 383 19.89 15.80 4.63
C TYR A 383 18.66 16.65 4.34
N ILE A 384 18.10 16.45 3.16
CA ILE A 384 16.80 17.01 2.77
C ILE A 384 15.76 15.93 3.00
N PHE A 385 14.62 16.32 3.54
CA PHE A 385 13.44 15.46 3.59
C PHE A 385 12.25 16.22 3.03
N ALA A 386 11.34 15.50 2.39
CA ALA A 386 10.10 16.04 1.86
C ALA A 386 8.93 15.34 2.52
N ILE A 387 7.92 16.12 2.92
CA ILE A 387 6.71 15.63 3.58
C ILE A 387 5.47 16.07 2.81
N ASP A 388 4.44 15.25 2.84
CA ASP A 388 3.12 15.61 2.37
C ASP A 388 2.30 16.34 3.47
N PRO A 389 1.12 16.90 3.13
CA PRO A 389 0.21 17.50 4.11
C PRO A 389 -0.36 16.52 5.16
N ASN A 390 -0.15 15.22 4.97
CA ASN A 390 -0.58 14.15 5.87
C ASN A 390 0.53 13.69 6.83
N GLY A 391 1.76 14.19 6.68
CA GLY A 391 2.93 13.82 7.47
C GLY A 391 3.66 12.56 6.97
N TYR A 392 3.32 12.04 5.80
CA TYR A 392 4.07 10.99 5.11
C TYR A 392 5.32 11.56 4.43
N LEU A 393 6.38 10.77 4.42
CA LEU A 393 7.65 11.14 3.81
C LEU A 393 7.65 10.80 2.31
N LEU A 394 7.84 11.82 1.48
CA LEU A 394 8.11 11.69 0.05
C LEU A 394 9.59 11.35 -0.19
N LEU A 395 10.49 11.99 0.55
CA LEU A 395 11.94 11.81 0.43
C LEU A 395 12.55 11.77 1.81
N HIS A 396 13.32 10.71 2.10
CA HIS A 396 14.07 10.56 3.34
C HIS A 396 15.23 9.56 3.15
N PRO A 397 16.41 9.73 3.78
CA PRO A 397 17.51 8.77 3.67
C PRO A 397 17.15 7.35 4.12
N ASN A 398 16.30 7.23 5.15
CA ASN A 398 15.81 5.94 5.65
C ASN A 398 14.60 5.39 4.86
N LEU A 399 14.10 6.10 3.85
CA LEU A 399 13.04 5.58 2.98
C LEU A 399 13.68 4.62 1.96
N GLN A 400 13.59 3.33 2.23
CA GLN A 400 14.17 2.30 1.37
C GLN A 400 13.07 1.56 0.60
N PRO A 401 13.26 1.32 -0.71
CA PRO A 401 12.49 0.28 -1.40
C PRO A 401 12.88 -1.05 -0.76
N LYS A 402 11.91 -1.94 -0.53
CA LYS A 402 12.19 -3.32 -0.14
C LYS A 402 12.73 -4.04 -1.37
N VAL A 403 14.01 -3.86 -1.63
CA VAL A 403 14.75 -4.63 -2.63
C VAL A 403 15.39 -5.76 -1.87
N ILE A 404 15.01 -6.99 -2.21
CA ILE A 404 15.73 -8.20 -1.82
C ILE A 404 17.14 -8.02 -2.41
N GLN A 405 18.11 -7.60 -1.58
CA GLN A 405 19.51 -7.59 -1.97
C GLN A 405 19.98 -9.04 -1.99
N ILE A 406 19.86 -9.67 -3.16
CA ILE A 406 20.61 -10.88 -3.46
C ILE A 406 22.06 -10.42 -3.58
N TYR A 407 22.87 -10.65 -2.55
CA TYR A 407 24.31 -10.51 -2.67
C TYR A 407 24.79 -11.53 -3.69
N PHE A 408 25.03 -11.09 -4.93
CA PHE A 408 25.82 -11.85 -5.88
C PHE A 408 27.26 -11.85 -5.38
N ILE A 409 27.70 -12.98 -4.83
CA ILE A 409 29.10 -13.27 -4.58
C ILE A 409 29.76 -13.41 -5.96
N TRP A 410 30.23 -12.30 -6.53
CA TRP A 410 31.07 -12.36 -7.72
C TRP A 410 32.46 -12.82 -7.31
N GLY A 411 32.79 -14.06 -7.65
CA GLY A 411 34.19 -14.49 -7.73
C GLY A 411 34.84 -13.83 -8.93
N TYR A 412 35.69 -12.82 -8.69
CA TYR A 412 36.58 -12.27 -9.71
C TYR A 412 38.00 -12.82 -9.52
N THR A 413 38.56 -13.34 -10.61
CA THR A 413 39.97 -13.70 -10.74
C THR A 413 40.65 -12.64 -11.61
N TRP A 414 41.73 -12.03 -11.12
CA TRP A 414 42.62 -11.21 -11.95
C TRP A 414 44.09 -11.33 -11.52
N THR A 415 44.97 -11.27 -12.51
CA THR A 415 46.44 -11.31 -12.41
C THR A 415 47.04 -9.92 -12.16
N PRO A 416 48.20 -9.81 -11.48
CA PRO A 416 48.78 -8.51 -11.14
C PRO A 416 49.48 -7.84 -12.34
N ILE A 417 49.32 -6.52 -12.45
CA ILE A 417 50.20 -5.65 -13.25
C ILE A 417 51.16 -4.94 -12.28
N ASN A 418 52.45 -5.16 -12.50
CA ASN A 418 53.54 -4.47 -11.80
C ASN A 418 53.51 -2.96 -12.06
N GLY A 419 53.66 -2.14 -11.01
CA GLY A 419 53.73 -0.69 -11.15
C GLY A 419 53.99 0.08 -9.87
N THR A 420 55.27 0.08 -9.45
CA THR A 420 56.02 1.12 -8.72
C THR A 420 55.51 1.66 -7.38
N ASP A 421 56.27 1.23 -6.37
CA ASP A 421 56.52 1.76 -5.04
C ASP A 421 56.59 3.30 -4.93
N TYR A 422 55.74 3.87 -4.06
CA TYR A 422 55.98 5.17 -3.44
C TYR A 422 56.12 4.99 -1.92
N ARG A 423 57.38 5.11 -1.48
CA ARG A 423 57.82 5.19 -0.09
C ARG A 423 56.91 6.04 0.80
N SER A 424 56.48 5.48 1.92
CA SER A 424 56.39 6.23 3.17
C SER A 424 57.18 5.51 4.27
N ASN A 425 58.31 6.12 4.64
CA ASN A 425 59.18 5.69 5.73
C ASN A 425 58.43 5.84 7.07
N LYS A 426 57.94 4.72 7.63
CA LYS A 426 57.84 4.37 9.07
C LYS A 426 56.91 3.18 9.24
N CYS A 427 57.39 1.97 8.95
CA CYS A 427 56.63 0.74 9.22
C CYS A 427 57.05 0.13 10.57
N TYR A 428 56.04 -0.21 11.37
CA TYR A 428 56.09 -1.03 12.60
C TYR A 428 56.67 -0.38 13.86
N ARG A 429 56.12 0.75 14.28
CA ARG A 429 56.00 1.04 15.71
C ARG A 429 54.55 1.30 16.03
N TYR A 430 54.06 0.68 17.11
CA TYR A 430 52.71 0.79 17.68
C TYR A 430 51.67 -0.12 17.02
N GLY A 431 50.86 -0.80 17.85
CA GLY A 431 49.95 -1.91 17.49
C GLY A 431 48.74 -1.54 16.63
N PHE A 432 48.98 -0.86 15.50
CA PHE A 432 47.98 -0.56 14.49
C PHE A 432 47.91 -1.69 13.46
N LEU A 433 46.71 -2.25 13.25
CA LEU A 433 46.46 -3.27 12.22
C LEU A 433 46.31 -2.64 10.82
N ALA A 434 45.59 -1.53 10.75
CA ALA A 434 45.36 -0.75 9.54
C ALA A 434 45.13 0.72 9.91
N VAL A 435 45.39 1.63 8.96
CA VAL A 435 45.11 3.06 9.05
C VAL A 435 44.31 3.45 7.82
N PHE A 436 43.24 4.22 8.00
CA PHE A 436 42.45 4.73 6.90
C PHE A 436 42.16 6.21 7.04
N ALA A 437 41.91 6.87 5.90
CA ALA A 437 41.44 8.24 5.83
C ALA A 437 40.26 8.31 4.86
N SER A 438 39.08 8.62 5.38
CA SER A 438 37.88 8.93 4.60
C SER A 438 37.72 10.45 4.54
N THR A 439 37.41 10.96 3.36
CA THR A 439 37.35 12.39 3.09
C THR A 439 36.01 12.79 2.49
N ASP A 440 35.69 14.07 2.62
CA ASP A 440 34.48 14.74 2.14
C ASP A 440 34.32 14.64 0.61
N GLY A 441 35.42 14.38 -0.11
CA GLY A 441 35.45 14.21 -1.56
C GLY A 441 35.09 12.82 -2.07
N GLY A 442 34.52 11.95 -1.23
CA GLY A 442 34.13 10.59 -1.62
C GLY A 442 35.28 9.59 -1.66
N ILE A 443 36.46 9.95 -1.13
CA ILE A 443 37.66 9.11 -1.20
C ILE A 443 37.97 8.54 0.18
N THR A 444 38.00 7.21 0.27
CA THR A 444 38.53 6.45 1.40
C THR A 444 39.83 5.75 1.00
N ARG A 445 40.93 6.00 1.73
CA ARG A 445 42.22 5.33 1.52
C ARG A 445 42.55 4.47 2.73
N VAL A 446 42.89 3.20 2.50
CA VAL A 446 43.25 2.24 3.55
C VAL A 446 44.69 1.78 3.35
N PHE A 447 45.45 1.65 4.45
CA PHE A 447 46.83 1.19 4.46
C PHE A 447 47.03 0.17 5.60
N PRO A 448 47.77 -0.94 5.38
CA PRO A 448 48.38 -1.38 4.12
C PRO A 448 47.35 -1.95 3.13
N ASN A 449 47.71 -2.14 1.85
CA ASN A 449 46.79 -2.64 0.81
C ASN A 449 46.08 -3.95 1.19
N ILE A 450 46.76 -4.84 1.93
CA ILE A 450 46.17 -6.10 2.42
C ILE A 450 44.94 -5.84 3.30
N ALA A 451 44.92 -4.75 4.06
CA ALA A 451 43.77 -4.36 4.89
C ALA A 451 42.64 -3.72 4.07
N ALA A 452 42.94 -3.19 2.88
CA ALA A 452 41.93 -2.65 1.97
C ALA A 452 41.05 -3.77 1.37
N GLU A 453 41.61 -4.97 1.18
CA GLU A 453 40.87 -6.15 0.70
C GLU A 453 39.85 -6.66 1.73
N LEU A 454 40.10 -6.40 3.02
CA LEU A 454 39.22 -6.76 4.14
C LEU A 454 38.24 -5.63 4.52
N TRP A 455 38.17 -4.56 3.72
CA TRP A 455 37.34 -3.39 4.00
C TRP A 455 35.89 -3.63 3.54
N ASP A 456 34.99 -3.91 4.48
CA ASP A 456 33.57 -4.25 4.25
C ASP A 456 32.61 -3.04 4.39
N GLU A 457 33.14 -1.81 4.42
CA GLU A 457 32.30 -0.61 4.52
C GLU A 457 32.00 -0.01 3.14
N ASP A 458 30.87 0.69 3.05
CA ASP A 458 30.49 1.44 1.85
C ASP A 458 31.63 2.40 1.45
N PRO A 459 32.11 2.35 0.20
CA PRO A 459 33.18 3.24 -0.28
C PRO A 459 32.79 4.72 -0.21
N GLU A 460 31.50 5.05 -0.27
CA GLU A 460 30.97 6.41 -0.13
C GLU A 460 30.92 6.81 1.35
N PRO A 461 31.79 7.75 1.80
CA PRO A 461 31.91 8.12 3.22
C PRO A 461 30.62 8.65 3.84
N PHE A 462 29.75 9.27 3.03
CA PHE A 462 28.48 9.83 3.54
C PHE A 462 27.45 8.73 3.87
N ASN A 463 27.58 7.53 3.29
CA ASN A 463 26.75 6.38 3.65
C ASN A 463 27.29 5.67 4.91
N SER A 464 28.59 5.77 5.20
CA SER A 464 29.21 5.06 6.31
C SER A 464 28.81 5.63 7.68
N ASN A 465 28.51 4.74 8.63
CA ASN A 465 28.10 5.13 9.99
C ASN A 465 29.25 5.76 10.80
N PHE A 466 30.48 5.29 10.61
CA PHE A 466 31.65 5.79 11.35
C PHE A 466 31.97 7.25 11.00
N TYR A 467 31.81 7.63 9.74
CA TYR A 467 32.12 8.97 9.25
C TYR A 467 31.19 10.01 9.89
N ARG A 468 29.87 9.77 9.80
CA ARG A 468 28.84 10.63 10.41
C ARG A 468 29.01 10.77 11.92
N ARG A 469 29.22 9.65 12.63
CA ARG A 469 29.45 9.66 14.09
C ARG A 469 30.74 10.37 14.51
N SER A 470 31.78 10.35 13.67
CA SER A 470 33.04 11.04 13.96
C SER A 470 32.90 12.56 13.84
N LEU A 471 32.01 13.04 12.97
CA LEU A 471 31.72 14.47 12.83
C LEU A 471 30.88 15.02 13.99
N ASP A 472 29.97 14.22 14.56
CA ASP A 472 29.12 14.65 15.69
C ASP A 472 29.88 14.78 17.02
N ASN A 473 30.98 14.02 17.18
CA ASN A 473 31.66 13.87 18.47
C ASN A 473 32.98 14.61 18.51
N LYS A 474 33.26 15.24 19.66
CA LYS A 474 34.57 15.83 19.95
C LYS A 474 35.46 14.79 20.64
N GLY A 475 36.46 14.27 19.93
CA GLY A 475 37.40 13.28 20.45
C GLY A 475 37.50 12.02 19.58
N TYR A 476 38.16 10.99 20.10
CA TYR A 476 38.35 9.73 19.38
C TYR A 476 37.13 8.82 19.55
N MET A 477 36.58 8.35 18.43
CA MET A 477 35.43 7.45 18.41
C MET A 477 35.86 6.00 18.18
N PHE A 478 35.45 5.12 19.08
CA PHE A 478 35.65 3.68 18.98
C PHE A 478 34.36 3.01 18.52
N ARG A 479 34.49 2.10 17.55
CA ARG A 479 33.42 1.27 17.00
C ARG A 479 33.70 -0.19 17.38
N SER A 480 32.68 -0.90 17.84
CA SER A 480 32.76 -2.34 18.07
C SER A 480 32.66 -3.10 16.74
N THR A 481 33.31 -4.27 16.67
CA THR A 481 33.20 -5.18 15.53
C THR A 481 31.81 -5.84 15.50
N LEU A 482 31.32 -6.15 14.31
CA LEU A 482 30.11 -6.96 14.14
C LEU A 482 30.40 -8.40 14.59
N ARG A 483 29.47 -8.99 15.33
CA ARG A 483 29.53 -10.41 15.68
C ARG A 483 29.05 -11.21 14.47
N SER A 484 29.90 -12.09 13.92
CA SER A 484 29.43 -13.08 12.96
C SER A 484 28.59 -14.11 13.71
N CYS A 485 27.40 -14.45 13.19
CA CYS A 485 26.53 -15.46 13.78
C CYS A 485 27.21 -16.85 13.93
N ASP A 486 28.34 -17.08 13.27
CA ASP A 486 29.05 -18.37 13.26
C ASP A 486 30.35 -18.41 14.08
N SER A 487 30.80 -17.34 14.73
CA SER A 487 32.04 -17.37 15.52
C SER A 487 31.78 -17.63 17.00
N HIS A 488 31.84 -18.90 17.40
CA HIS A 488 31.85 -19.35 18.80
C HIS A 488 33.16 -19.08 19.56
N THR A 489 34.02 -18.16 19.10
CA THR A 489 35.29 -17.85 19.78
C THR A 489 35.10 -16.75 20.82
N GLY A 490 34.31 -17.02 21.86
CA GLY A 490 34.27 -16.22 23.07
C GLY A 490 35.38 -16.64 24.03
N ALA A 491 36.62 -16.19 23.77
CA ALA A 491 37.74 -15.96 24.72
C ALA A 491 39.08 -16.01 23.98
N ALA A 492 39.52 -14.89 23.40
CA ALA A 492 40.94 -14.71 23.11
C ALA A 492 41.68 -14.38 24.42
N PRO A 493 42.78 -15.07 24.78
CA PRO A 493 43.50 -14.79 26.01
C PRO A 493 44.25 -13.46 25.90
N ARG A 494 43.96 -12.55 26.84
CA ARG A 494 44.74 -11.33 27.16
C ARG A 494 44.98 -10.38 25.98
N GLY A 495 43.93 -9.68 25.57
CA GLY A 495 43.99 -8.41 24.85
C GLY A 495 42.82 -7.53 25.30
N VAL A 496 43.00 -6.22 25.36
CA VAL A 496 41.91 -5.29 25.69
C VAL A 496 40.81 -5.44 24.65
N PHE A 497 39.71 -6.10 25.01
CA PHE A 497 38.52 -6.24 24.18
C PHE A 497 37.60 -5.05 24.45
N VAL A 498 37.05 -4.44 23.39
CA VAL A 498 36.01 -3.41 23.51
C VAL A 498 34.67 -4.09 23.20
N PRO A 499 34.01 -4.69 24.20
CA PRO A 499 32.70 -5.30 23.99
C PRO A 499 31.68 -4.24 23.59
N SER A 500 30.83 -4.56 22.63
CA SER A 500 29.59 -3.83 22.41
C SER A 500 28.65 -4.03 23.61
N ILE A 501 27.61 -3.20 23.74
CA ILE A 501 26.59 -3.41 24.77
C ILE A 501 25.83 -4.72 24.57
N ALA A 502 25.71 -5.19 23.32
CA ALA A 502 25.19 -6.51 23.02
C ALA A 502 26.12 -7.61 23.55
N ASP A 503 27.45 -7.42 23.54
CA ASP A 503 28.40 -8.37 24.13
C ASP A 503 28.28 -8.40 25.66
N VAL A 504 28.05 -7.25 26.30
CA VAL A 504 27.79 -7.19 27.76
C VAL A 504 26.45 -7.85 28.10
N LEU A 505 25.40 -7.61 27.31
CA LEU A 505 24.07 -8.21 27.50
C LEU A 505 24.05 -9.71 27.17
N THR A 506 24.86 -10.16 26.20
CA THR A 506 24.98 -11.57 25.83
C THR A 506 25.99 -12.33 26.70
N ASP A 507 26.98 -11.69 27.33
CA ASP A 507 27.78 -12.31 28.41
C ASP A 507 26.92 -12.66 29.63
N PHE A 508 25.76 -11.99 29.78
CA PHE A 508 24.69 -12.44 30.68
C PHE A 508 23.88 -13.63 30.12
N GLU A 509 23.93 -13.90 28.81
CA GLU A 509 23.30 -15.05 28.13
C GLU A 509 24.23 -16.29 28.00
N HIS A 510 25.56 -16.14 27.93
CA HIS A 510 26.52 -17.25 27.66
C HIS A 510 26.74 -18.26 28.82
N ALA A 511 25.85 -18.32 29.81
CA ALA A 511 25.75 -19.47 30.72
C ALA A 511 24.85 -20.59 30.19
N PHE A 512 24.18 -20.40 29.05
CA PHE A 512 23.27 -21.37 28.45
C PHE A 512 23.59 -21.52 26.96
N VAL A 513 24.13 -22.66 26.54
CA VAL A 513 23.65 -23.51 25.42
C VAL A 513 24.61 -24.71 25.35
N SER A 514 24.17 -25.84 25.89
CA SER A 514 24.64 -27.16 25.48
C SER A 514 23.40 -27.97 25.16
N LEU A 515 23.31 -28.41 23.90
CA LEU A 515 22.34 -29.33 23.31
C LEU A 515 20.86 -28.90 23.36
N ALA A 516 20.41 -28.26 22.28
CA ALA A 516 19.26 -28.72 21.50
C ALA A 516 19.19 -27.93 20.18
N ASP A 517 18.70 -28.59 19.14
CA ASP A 517 18.23 -28.03 17.85
C ASP A 517 19.28 -27.78 16.75
N VAL A 518 19.96 -28.86 16.35
CA VAL A 518 20.26 -29.08 14.93
C VAL A 518 19.17 -30.01 14.39
N LEU A 519 18.18 -29.45 13.70
CA LEU A 519 17.39 -30.05 12.61
C LEU A 519 16.16 -29.14 12.35
N ILE A 520 16.34 -28.09 11.55
CA ILE A 520 15.23 -27.56 10.74
C ILE A 520 15.73 -27.45 9.31
N GLU A 521 15.11 -28.28 8.48
CA GLU A 521 15.26 -28.37 7.03
C GLU A 521 15.01 -27.02 6.35
N GLY A 522 15.70 -26.82 5.21
CA GLY A 522 15.52 -25.68 4.33
C GLY A 522 14.09 -25.57 3.84
N PHE A 523 13.33 -24.68 4.46
CA PHE A 523 12.14 -24.09 3.87
C PHE A 523 12.54 -22.69 3.42
N GLU A 524 12.32 -22.36 2.14
CA GLU A 524 12.40 -20.98 1.65
C GLU A 524 11.52 -20.11 2.56
N THR A 525 12.15 -19.35 3.44
CA THR A 525 11.46 -18.38 4.28
C THR A 525 10.91 -17.31 3.35
N LYS A 526 9.59 -17.34 3.11
CA LYS A 526 8.89 -16.18 2.55
C LYS A 526 9.11 -15.01 3.51
N GLU A 527 10.09 -14.17 3.19
CA GLU A 527 10.34 -12.95 3.94
C GLU A 527 9.11 -12.05 3.81
N SER A 528 8.41 -11.90 4.92
CA SER A 528 7.28 -10.99 5.00
C SER A 528 7.70 -9.76 5.80
N SER A 529 7.14 -8.62 5.41
CA SER A 529 7.41 -7.35 6.04
C SER A 529 6.86 -7.30 7.46
N CYS A 530 7.73 -7.19 8.46
CA CYS A 530 7.35 -7.05 9.87
C CYS A 530 7.80 -5.70 10.46
N VAL A 531 7.21 -5.33 11.59
CA VAL A 531 7.63 -4.17 12.39
C VAL A 531 8.68 -4.66 13.40
N THR A 532 9.85 -4.02 13.42
CA THR A 532 10.93 -4.34 14.36
C THR A 532 11.11 -3.22 15.37
N ILE A 533 11.21 -3.55 16.65
CA ILE A 533 11.59 -2.59 17.69
C ILE A 533 13.12 -2.59 17.79
N GLN A 534 13.73 -1.42 17.57
CA GLN A 534 15.18 -1.24 17.63
C GLN A 534 15.55 -0.52 18.92
N SER A 535 16.41 -1.12 19.74
CA SER A 535 16.93 -0.51 20.96
C SER A 535 18.34 0.04 20.72
N GLN A 536 18.56 1.30 21.07
CA GLN A 536 19.85 1.97 20.98
C GLN A 536 20.27 2.48 22.36
N PHE A 537 21.54 2.32 22.70
CA PHE A 537 22.09 2.73 23.98
C PHE A 537 23.11 3.85 23.79
N TYR A 538 23.01 4.88 24.62
CA TYR A 538 23.88 6.04 24.60
C TYR A 538 24.06 6.62 26.02
N PHE A 539 25.14 7.36 26.22
CA PHE A 539 25.37 8.05 27.49
C PHE A 539 24.45 9.28 27.58
N THR A 540 23.56 9.30 28.59
CA THR A 540 22.69 10.44 28.89
C THR A 540 23.30 11.41 29.89
N ASN A 541 24.12 10.89 30.81
CA ASN A 541 24.59 11.63 31.98
C ASN A 541 26.08 12.00 31.83
N THR A 542 26.46 13.17 32.33
CA THR A 542 27.81 13.75 32.16
C THR A 542 28.79 13.39 33.27
N THR A 543 28.35 12.67 34.30
CA THR A 543 29.21 12.30 35.43
C THR A 543 30.28 11.30 35.00
N ASN A 544 31.55 11.64 35.28
CA ASN A 544 32.71 10.88 34.82
C ASN A 544 32.95 9.56 35.58
N SER A 545 32.32 9.36 36.73
CA SER A 545 32.47 8.15 37.55
C SER A 545 31.16 7.74 38.21
N TYR A 546 30.89 6.44 38.21
CA TYR A 546 29.76 5.82 38.86
C TYR A 546 30.26 4.73 39.80
N ASN A 547 29.84 4.81 41.06
CA ASN A 547 30.03 3.77 42.06
C ASN A 547 28.66 3.27 42.45
N MET A 548 28.40 1.99 42.25
CA MET A 548 27.11 1.42 42.59
C MET A 548 27.29 0.01 43.13
N LEU A 549 26.58 -0.26 44.21
CA LEU A 549 26.42 -1.59 44.78
C LEU A 549 25.14 -2.17 44.17
N GLN A 550 25.28 -3.20 43.35
CA GLN A 550 24.14 -3.94 42.80
C GLN A 550 23.82 -5.12 43.71
N ASP A 551 22.63 -5.11 44.30
CA ASP A 551 22.14 -6.24 45.09
C ASP A 551 21.51 -7.28 44.16
N CYS A 552 22.08 -8.48 44.12
CA CYS A 552 21.63 -9.64 43.34
C CYS A 552 20.85 -10.64 44.21
N GLY A 553 20.20 -10.18 45.29
CA GLY A 553 19.53 -11.04 46.27
C GLY A 553 20.48 -11.52 47.36
N ASN A 554 21.12 -12.68 47.18
CA ASN A 554 22.00 -13.30 48.19
C ASN A 554 23.45 -12.79 48.17
N CYS A 555 23.79 -11.92 47.22
CA CYS A 555 25.12 -11.36 47.08
C CYS A 555 24.99 -9.93 46.56
N SER A 556 25.89 -9.07 47.00
CA SER A 556 26.03 -7.70 46.51
C SER A 556 27.33 -7.58 45.72
N ARG A 557 27.27 -6.86 44.60
CA ARG A 557 28.42 -6.63 43.72
C ARG A 557 28.66 -5.14 43.61
N LEU A 558 29.83 -4.70 44.08
CA LEU A 558 30.30 -3.36 43.81
C LEU A 558 30.88 -3.30 42.40
N PHE A 559 30.40 -2.36 41.59
CA PHE A 559 31.05 -2.02 40.34
C PHE A 559 31.48 -0.55 40.34
N HIS A 560 32.68 -0.32 39.82
CA HIS A 560 33.27 0.98 39.61
C HIS A 560 33.34 1.23 38.10
N ALA A 561 32.64 2.26 37.63
CA ALA A 561 32.68 2.65 36.22
C ALA A 561 33.27 4.05 36.10
N LYS A 562 34.27 4.22 35.24
CA LYS A 562 34.90 5.52 34.97
C LYS A 562 35.01 5.74 33.47
N ARG A 563 34.57 6.90 33.02
CA ARG A 563 34.66 7.30 31.61
C ARG A 563 36.10 7.68 31.26
N ILE A 564 36.55 7.27 30.07
CA ILE A 564 37.87 7.66 29.55
C ILE A 564 37.73 9.01 28.82
N GLU A 565 38.50 10.00 29.25
CA GLU A 565 38.48 11.35 28.68
C GLU A 565 38.78 11.35 27.18
N ASN A 566 38.11 12.24 26.43
CA ASN A 566 38.24 12.39 24.97
C ASN A 566 37.88 11.13 24.15
N THR A 567 37.09 10.21 24.72
CA THR A 567 36.60 9.00 24.03
C THR A 567 35.14 8.69 24.37
N ASN A 568 34.54 7.77 23.61
CA ASN A 568 33.26 7.12 23.93
C ASN A 568 33.41 5.83 24.75
N LEU A 569 34.59 5.56 25.33
CA LEU A 569 34.84 4.35 26.12
C LEU A 569 34.49 4.55 27.60
N LEU A 570 33.88 3.51 28.18
CA LEU A 570 33.61 3.40 29.60
C LEU A 570 34.43 2.23 30.16
N PHE A 571 35.30 2.52 31.11
CA PHE A 571 36.05 1.50 31.82
C PHE A 571 35.24 1.04 33.03
N ILE A 572 34.89 -0.24 33.08
CA ILE A 572 34.13 -0.84 34.18
C ILE A 572 34.99 -1.89 34.86
N CYS A 573 35.14 -1.78 36.17
CA CYS A 573 35.79 -2.77 37.02
C CYS A 573 34.77 -3.36 37.99
N PHE A 574 34.77 -4.68 38.13
CA PHE A 574 33.85 -5.38 39.00
C PHE A 574 34.42 -6.72 39.49
N TYR A 575 33.84 -7.24 40.58
CA TYR A 575 34.15 -8.57 41.10
C TYR A 575 33.14 -9.61 40.58
N VAL A 576 33.65 -10.74 40.08
CA VAL A 576 32.86 -11.84 39.53
C VAL A 576 32.35 -12.74 40.66
N CYS A 577 31.22 -12.40 41.30
CA CYS A 577 30.72 -13.20 42.43
C CYS A 577 29.21 -13.52 42.44
N CYS A 578 28.40 -13.08 41.48
CA CYS A 578 26.95 -13.33 41.47
C CYS A 578 26.47 -13.93 40.15
N TYR A 579 25.83 -15.10 40.20
CA TYR A 579 25.05 -15.67 39.11
C TYR A 579 23.57 -15.44 39.40
N ARG A 580 22.94 -14.46 38.73
CA ARG A 580 21.47 -14.37 38.71
C ARG A 580 20.98 -14.04 37.31
N HIS A 581 19.97 -14.79 36.89
CA HIS A 581 19.23 -14.64 35.63
C HIS A 581 18.13 -13.59 35.80
N ASN A 582 18.08 -12.61 34.89
CA ASN A 582 16.87 -11.82 34.67
C ASN A 582 16.16 -12.34 33.42
N GLN A 583 14.82 -12.43 33.52
CA GLN A 583 13.96 -12.75 32.38
C GLN A 583 14.06 -11.65 31.31
N GLN A 584 14.09 -12.05 30.05
CA GLN A 584 13.99 -11.13 28.92
C GLN A 584 12.69 -10.32 29.03
N PRO A 585 12.72 -9.00 28.74
CA PRO A 585 11.50 -8.24 28.59
C PRO A 585 10.72 -8.81 27.40
N THR A 586 9.50 -9.27 27.66
CA THR A 586 8.53 -9.61 26.62
C THR A 586 8.22 -8.34 25.83
N VAL A 587 8.68 -8.30 24.58
CA VAL A 587 8.43 -7.17 23.69
C VAL A 587 6.97 -7.22 23.25
N GLN A 588 6.13 -6.35 23.83
CA GLN A 588 4.74 -6.18 23.40
C GLN A 588 4.68 -5.20 22.23
N GLU A 589 4.00 -5.62 21.16
CA GLU A 589 3.65 -4.76 20.03
C GLU A 589 2.71 -3.63 20.52
N GLU A 590 2.95 -2.38 20.13
CA GLU A 590 2.15 -1.24 20.58
C GLU A 590 0.66 -1.43 20.27
N ASN A 591 -0.19 -1.28 21.29
CA ASN A 591 -1.63 -1.37 21.13
C ASN A 591 -2.14 -0.28 20.16
N PRO A 592 -2.73 -0.65 19.01
CA PRO A 592 -3.17 0.33 18.02
C PRO A 592 -4.20 1.34 18.53
N CYS A 593 -4.98 0.98 19.54
CA CYS A 593 -5.97 1.84 20.16
C CYS A 593 -5.36 3.00 20.95
N GLU A 594 -4.13 2.87 21.46
CA GLU A 594 -3.46 3.93 22.23
C GLU A 594 -2.90 5.03 21.32
N VAL A 595 -2.48 4.66 20.11
CA VAL A 595 -1.95 5.59 19.10
C VAL A 595 -3.04 6.56 18.61
N LEU A 596 -4.30 6.14 18.62
CA LEU A 596 -5.44 6.96 18.16
C LEU A 596 -5.82 8.08 19.13
N ASN A 597 -5.48 7.96 20.41
CA ASN A 597 -5.73 9.06 21.36
C ASN A 597 -4.86 10.29 21.05
N ASN A 598 -3.75 10.11 20.34
CA ASN A 598 -2.83 11.16 19.91
C ASN A 598 -2.69 11.18 18.38
N THR A 599 -3.81 11.33 17.66
CA THR A 599 -3.77 11.46 16.19
C THR A 599 -2.83 12.59 15.77
N ARG A 600 -1.99 12.33 14.77
CA ARG A 600 -1.05 13.32 14.23
C ARG A 600 -1.82 14.42 13.48
N TYR A 601 -1.29 15.64 13.52
CA TYR A 601 -1.84 16.74 12.75
C TYR A 601 -1.76 16.44 11.24
N ARG A 602 -2.79 16.86 10.51
CA ARG A 602 -2.94 16.66 9.07
C ARG A 602 -3.78 17.78 8.46
N LYS A 603 -3.55 18.06 7.17
CA LYS A 603 -4.40 18.93 6.35
C LYS A 603 -4.94 18.18 5.14
N GLY A 604 -6.26 18.03 5.07
CA GLY A 604 -6.93 17.40 3.92
C GLY A 604 -6.94 18.27 2.65
N PRO A 605 -7.39 17.71 1.52
CA PRO A 605 -7.52 18.45 0.26
C PRO A 605 -8.43 19.67 0.37
N THR A 606 -8.13 20.74 -0.37
CA THR A 606 -8.88 22.00 -0.34
C THR A 606 -10.15 21.97 -1.18
N SER A 607 -10.15 21.20 -2.27
CA SER A 607 -11.27 21.05 -3.19
C SER A 607 -12.01 19.74 -2.92
N CYS A 608 -13.33 19.80 -2.89
CA CYS A 608 -14.22 18.66 -2.77
C CYS A 608 -15.38 18.79 -3.76
N PHE A 609 -15.64 17.73 -4.52
CA PHE A 609 -16.77 17.65 -5.44
C PHE A 609 -17.70 16.50 -5.02
N ASP A 610 -18.76 16.81 -4.26
CA ASP A 610 -19.66 15.83 -3.64
C ASP A 610 -21.13 15.97 -4.06
N TYR A 611 -21.54 17.19 -4.45
CA TYR A 611 -22.91 17.52 -4.80
C TYR A 611 -23.01 18.39 -6.05
N SER A 612 -23.96 18.05 -6.92
CA SER A 612 -24.44 18.92 -7.99
C SER A 612 -25.97 18.82 -8.09
N ALA A 613 -26.63 19.94 -8.34
CA ALA A 613 -28.08 19.97 -8.56
C ALA A 613 -28.49 19.31 -9.89
N LEU A 614 -27.57 19.23 -10.85
CA LEU A 614 -27.77 18.64 -12.18
C LEU A 614 -27.42 17.14 -12.24
N GLU A 615 -27.04 16.55 -11.10
CA GLU A 615 -26.69 15.15 -11.03
C GLU A 615 -27.87 14.24 -11.39
N ASN A 616 -27.63 13.29 -12.28
CA ASN A 616 -28.57 12.23 -12.60
C ASN A 616 -28.55 11.19 -11.47
N THR A 617 -29.60 11.19 -10.66
CA THR A 617 -29.78 10.24 -9.56
C THR A 617 -30.79 9.14 -9.89
N SER A 618 -31.28 9.06 -11.13
CA SER A 618 -32.28 8.08 -11.55
C SER A 618 -31.68 6.69 -11.81
N GLU A 619 -30.40 6.62 -12.15
CA GLU A 619 -29.67 5.37 -12.34
C GLU A 619 -29.20 4.80 -10.99
N CYS A 620 -29.97 3.84 -10.48
CA CYS A 620 -29.73 3.19 -9.19
C CYS A 620 -29.83 1.65 -9.32
N GLY A 621 -28.78 1.04 -9.87
CA GLY A 621 -28.61 -0.41 -9.97
C GLY A 621 -28.60 -0.95 -11.42
N ARG A 622 -27.69 -1.90 -11.69
CA ARG A 622 -27.70 -2.76 -12.88
C ARG A 622 -28.36 -4.08 -12.53
N GLY A 623 -29.67 -4.07 -12.32
CA GLY A 623 -30.41 -5.32 -12.40
C GLY A 623 -30.41 -5.76 -13.86
N HIS A 624 -29.87 -6.94 -14.18
CA HIS A 624 -30.30 -7.67 -15.38
C HIS A 624 -31.76 -8.09 -15.19
N SER A 625 -32.69 -7.14 -15.03
CA SER A 625 -34.05 -7.39 -15.41
C SER A 625 -34.05 -7.23 -16.92
N LEU A 626 -34.21 -8.34 -17.64
CA LEU A 626 -34.76 -8.27 -18.98
C LEU A 626 -36.08 -7.51 -18.80
N GLN A 627 -36.08 -6.20 -19.09
CA GLN A 627 -37.32 -5.48 -19.36
C GLN A 627 -37.90 -6.17 -20.58
N SER A 628 -38.71 -7.19 -20.33
CA SER A 628 -39.48 -7.84 -21.37
C SER A 628 -40.41 -6.77 -21.87
N SER A 629 -40.19 -6.32 -23.11
CA SER A 629 -41.10 -5.39 -23.78
C SER A 629 -42.52 -5.91 -23.60
N ILE A 630 -43.44 -5.02 -23.22
CA ILE A 630 -44.88 -5.34 -23.10
C ILE A 630 -45.39 -6.02 -24.39
N GLY A 631 -44.82 -5.65 -25.54
CA GLY A 631 -45.09 -6.30 -26.83
C GLY A 631 -44.66 -7.77 -26.90
N VAL A 632 -43.54 -8.15 -26.29
CA VAL A 632 -43.06 -9.55 -26.25
C VAL A 632 -43.92 -10.39 -25.30
N LEU A 633 -44.32 -9.83 -24.16
CA LEU A 633 -45.24 -10.50 -23.23
C LEU A 633 -46.64 -10.70 -23.84
N LEU A 634 -47.16 -9.70 -24.54
CA LEU A 634 -48.42 -9.81 -25.28
C LEU A 634 -48.30 -10.82 -26.44
N PHE A 635 -47.18 -10.84 -27.15
CA PHE A 635 -46.95 -11.80 -28.23
C PHE A 635 -46.90 -13.24 -27.71
N ILE A 636 -46.22 -13.48 -26.58
CA ILE A 636 -46.18 -14.80 -25.92
C ILE A 636 -47.58 -15.21 -25.43
N GLN A 637 -48.33 -14.30 -24.78
CA GLN A 637 -49.70 -14.57 -24.34
C GLN A 637 -50.68 -14.84 -25.48
N LEU A 638 -50.50 -14.20 -26.64
CA LEU A 638 -51.36 -14.41 -27.82
C LEU A 638 -50.99 -15.67 -28.63
N THR A 639 -49.73 -16.11 -28.58
CA THR A 639 -49.28 -17.30 -29.34
C THR A 639 -49.43 -18.62 -28.57
N LEU A 640 -49.35 -18.60 -27.24
CA LEU A 640 -49.61 -19.77 -26.39
C LEU A 640 -50.95 -20.50 -26.65
N PRO A 641 -52.11 -19.81 -26.81
CA PRO A 641 -53.36 -20.49 -27.11
C PRO A 641 -53.44 -21.03 -28.54
N LEU A 642 -52.68 -20.48 -29.50
CA LEU A 642 -52.62 -20.99 -30.87
C LEU A 642 -51.91 -22.35 -30.95
N PHE A 643 -50.88 -22.56 -30.13
CA PHE A 643 -50.21 -23.88 -30.01
C PHE A 643 -51.07 -24.91 -29.27
N HIS A 644 -51.91 -24.48 -28.32
CA HIS A 644 -52.83 -25.37 -27.64
C HIS A 644 -53.98 -25.86 -28.53
N LEU A 645 -54.44 -25.05 -29.49
CA LEU A 645 -55.45 -25.48 -30.47
C LEU A 645 -54.90 -26.47 -31.51
N SER A 646 -53.62 -26.37 -31.89
CA SER A 646 -53.02 -27.33 -32.83
C SER A 646 -52.86 -28.75 -32.27
N HIS A 647 -52.89 -28.92 -30.94
CA HIS A 647 -52.73 -30.23 -30.31
C HIS A 647 -54.06 -30.98 -30.05
N MET A 648 -55.21 -30.29 -30.17
CA MET A 648 -56.55 -30.93 -30.07
C MET A 648 -57.14 -31.37 -31.42
N GLN A 649 -56.43 -31.18 -32.54
CA GLN A 649 -56.87 -31.67 -33.86
C GLN A 649 -56.17 -32.97 -34.31
N THR A 650 -55.32 -33.57 -33.45
CA THR A 650 -54.64 -34.85 -33.71
C THR A 650 -54.85 -35.86 -32.58
N LEU A 651 -56.09 -36.02 -32.13
CA LEU A 651 -56.55 -37.16 -31.33
C LEU A 651 -57.83 -37.73 -31.93
#